data_AF-G0MGM7-F1
#
_entry.id   AF-G0MGM7-F1
#
_cell.length_a   1.000
_cell.length_b   1.000
_cell.length_c   1.000
_cell.angle_alpha   90.00
_cell.angle_beta   90.00
_cell.angle_gamma   90.00
#
_symmetry.space_group_name_H-M   'P 1'
#
loop_
_entity.id
_entity.type
_entity.pdbx_description
1 polymer ?
#
loop_
_entity_poly.entity_id
_entity_poly.type
_entity_poly.pdbx_seq_one_letter_code
_entity_poly.pdbx_strand_id
1 'polypeptide(L)'
;MRIVSNSLIFSGALLSIYKDFFILARITNAIALQSGSIQKNLNIRDVITELLKAHTESFTELMEFEPEKLLPTVQYIAVKGKEVFGDEGLGEIIDLTKELEAGMKQVQMLPTKEELNNDVLEAKKENFLNDSLICVVETVDLVDYYNKAMRGERPVNDIQNFKDGLDSFRVCLESIQNYKNVKLPRLEASRKLKAAGNYVEKISQTKSKEFKSFSKTISKIKEFTLSAKKIWTTRQPSGIYNTIIRIEELLGILSDHEKEPKPNLCAGFPGEDDVEKVTSDVKSEWFQKNIARGKSTSELEKALAPYEKIGRELKKLKASYQEFHDIFIYQKDLVHRMSGKISDIEKYGGLNNAIPLLDDSGKIFEQSWIENIIEDDYLKGFDMMLGVIYQRDEIQNFCAELIETFEFDAINTTLNHFEGLKLPTNLGDIKKEIQKIPDYSTLEAFLNTFSKFATSQTDLYRYSSQRGSWNDRVFDATLKKIKDSGVMKNLENLNINGFKIVEFRELVQFLEDLRESNLQESNQKTAYFPDKDNYPKFGKFFEAYANMKNSTLKIENFIKKMGTIPSQIVVDFKNSLALSTQFGRGMKVYRDIAYAYSLRDQLLKSMEYSEEVNKAIQENNNHQHVAQFWKSTDTDRKKAFEELIENLENLNSESEQFSSRDLQTLHAALIKAVGVKGIHGFEQGFQDISHQLEALALKSQLSDDFKEALENSKLLEDLDLDFAAQKGYLHAASLSIDDIKLQYDVMFGLNEGDGKTIRHAYLAVIGISIAIILLVLIAALVIFGLTEKGKTKYKNLYLFYFGKPADFEKRWRYSLFMDRQDGKNALIDAVREINAMNVAKEAKRGAYINVYSLYGNTALHMATKRGYPEIVEVLIKNGADRTLLNAQNKTPEQMIPDKYQETEKAGRYEQVEKIYQKYRNKKFRIRVPEVFPSSSFHIFIDDKLDLELVNAFMLQHKSIVTPTLIPTTTHFITKTDSDGACEVDSFETLFWILSGVIIVKDTWITDCLKDPKLINKDSQYLVEKVKFKGSVYSTVTQWTEAMAKSTMPYLHGVYMAVVTPECSNLIHLTAVVNNHGGVVCETFPDKEQFNVGARPYLHSNLGPFFLIHDGKIDLEVYRNDPDKMYTLFTEDEFIHFMLARVITVDTSPDLKQVSNEMED
;
A
#
# COMPACT_ATOMS: atom_id res chain seq x y z
N MET A 1 -30.39 -23.14 3.33
CA MET A 1 -31.70 -23.58 3.86
C MET A 1 -31.63 -23.60 5.38
N ARG A 2 -32.17 -22.59 6.07
CA ARG A 2 -32.35 -22.64 7.54
C ARG A 2 -33.68 -23.33 7.85
N ILE A 3 -33.62 -24.63 8.13
CA ILE A 3 -34.75 -25.41 8.63
C ILE A 3 -34.58 -25.52 10.14
N VAL A 4 -35.13 -24.57 10.88
CA VAL A 4 -35.72 -24.88 12.18
C VAL A 4 -37.14 -24.31 12.16
N SER A 5 -37.93 -24.83 11.22
CA SER A 5 -39.38 -24.72 11.26
C SER A 5 -39.89 -25.61 12.40
N ASN A 6 -40.23 -25.01 13.53
CA ASN A 6 -41.43 -25.30 14.32
C ASN A 6 -41.79 -26.75 14.73
N SER A 7 -40.88 -27.74 14.78
CA SER A 7 -41.27 -29.12 15.12
C SER A 7 -40.61 -29.78 16.33
N LEU A 8 -39.63 -29.15 17.00
CA LEU A 8 -39.14 -29.67 18.27
C LEU A 8 -40.05 -29.18 19.42
N ILE A 9 -40.91 -30.09 19.90
CA ILE A 9 -41.75 -29.87 21.08
C ILE A 9 -40.84 -29.93 22.31
N PHE A 10 -40.18 -28.82 22.60
CA PHE A 10 -39.44 -28.67 23.84
C PHE A 10 -40.41 -28.33 24.99
N SER A 11 -40.32 -29.06 26.09
CA SER A 11 -41.13 -28.89 27.30
C SER A 11 -40.22 -28.51 28.48
N GLY A 12 -40.70 -27.60 29.33
CA GLY A 12 -39.97 -27.09 30.50
C GLY A 12 -40.56 -25.79 31.03
N ALA A 13 -40.42 -25.54 32.34
CA ALA A 13 -40.92 -24.33 32.97
C ALA A 13 -40.22 -23.07 32.43
N LEU A 14 -38.91 -23.14 32.19
CA LEU A 14 -38.11 -22.03 31.62
C LEU A 14 -38.62 -21.58 30.25
N LEU A 15 -38.82 -22.52 29.32
CA LEU A 15 -39.27 -22.21 27.97
C LEU A 15 -40.71 -21.69 27.98
N SER A 16 -41.56 -22.20 28.88
CA SER A 16 -42.94 -21.72 29.01
C SER A 16 -43.01 -20.29 29.55
N ILE A 17 -42.19 -19.96 30.57
CA ILE A 17 -42.06 -18.60 31.12
C ILE A 17 -41.56 -17.67 30.02
N TYR A 18 -40.50 -18.06 29.30
CA TYR A 18 -39.97 -17.28 28.19
C TYR A 18 -41.05 -16.97 27.14
N LYS A 19 -41.80 -17.98 26.68
CA LYS A 19 -42.84 -17.82 25.63
C LYS A 19 -43.88 -16.76 25.97
N ASP A 20 -44.34 -16.71 27.23
CA ASP A 20 -45.36 -15.76 27.66
C ASP A 20 -44.80 -14.34 27.83
N PHE A 21 -43.66 -14.19 28.51
CA PHE A 21 -43.13 -12.87 28.83
C PHE A 21 -42.44 -12.19 27.63
N PHE A 22 -42.00 -12.97 26.65
CA PHE A 22 -41.41 -12.44 25.44
C PHE A 22 -42.45 -11.75 24.52
N ILE A 23 -43.74 -12.07 24.67
CA ILE A 23 -44.87 -11.29 24.09
C ILE A 23 -44.73 -9.81 24.48
N LEU A 24 -44.45 -9.54 25.75
CA LEU A 24 -44.29 -8.18 26.27
C LEU A 24 -43.07 -7.48 25.65
N ALA A 25 -41.95 -8.20 25.43
CA ALA A 25 -40.75 -7.65 24.81
C ALA A 25 -41.01 -7.25 23.35
N ARG A 26 -41.66 -8.11 22.57
CA ARG A 26 -42.00 -7.84 21.16
C ARG A 26 -42.95 -6.66 21.01
N ILE A 27 -44.02 -6.61 21.81
CA ILE A 27 -44.98 -5.50 21.76
C ILE A 27 -44.32 -4.17 22.18
N THR A 28 -43.54 -4.18 23.26
CA THR A 28 -42.84 -2.98 23.75
C THR A 28 -41.82 -2.47 22.72
N ASN A 29 -41.12 -3.37 22.03
CA ASN A 29 -40.21 -2.98 20.96
C ASN A 29 -40.96 -2.44 19.73
N ALA A 30 -42.10 -3.04 19.37
CA ALA A 30 -42.96 -2.52 18.31
C ALA A 30 -43.47 -1.11 18.64
N ILE A 31 -43.89 -0.85 19.88
CA ILE A 31 -44.27 0.49 20.35
C ILE A 31 -43.09 1.46 20.21
N ALA A 32 -41.89 1.07 20.63
CA ALA A 32 -40.69 1.91 20.54
C ALA A 32 -40.35 2.29 19.09
N LEU A 33 -40.35 1.32 18.18
CA LEU A 33 -40.06 1.57 16.76
C LEU A 33 -41.18 2.36 16.07
N GLN A 34 -42.46 2.08 16.36
CA GLN A 34 -43.59 2.85 15.84
C GLN A 34 -43.55 4.30 16.32
N SER A 35 -43.33 4.52 17.62
CA SER A 35 -43.22 5.83 18.25
C SER A 35 -42.04 6.62 17.67
N GLY A 36 -40.86 5.99 17.57
CA GLY A 36 -39.67 6.59 16.96
C GLY A 36 -39.85 6.94 15.49
N SER A 37 -40.57 6.11 14.72
CA SER A 37 -40.91 6.37 13.32
C SER A 37 -41.87 7.56 13.17
N ILE A 38 -42.93 7.65 14.00
CA ILE A 38 -43.87 8.79 14.02
C ILE A 38 -43.13 10.09 14.39
N GLN A 39 -42.26 10.03 15.39
CA GLN A 39 -41.48 11.18 15.86
C GLN A 39 -40.28 11.53 14.95
N LYS A 40 -40.00 10.73 13.91
CA LYS A 40 -38.85 10.88 13.00
C LYS A 40 -37.48 10.85 13.69
N ASN A 41 -37.38 10.11 14.80
CA ASN A 41 -36.16 9.95 15.59
C ASN A 41 -35.43 8.62 15.30
N LEU A 42 -35.85 7.88 14.27
CA LEU A 42 -35.38 6.54 13.94
C LEU A 42 -34.65 6.54 12.59
N ASN A 43 -33.42 6.02 12.57
CA ASN A 43 -32.73 5.70 11.32
C ASN A 43 -33.18 4.30 10.86
N ILE A 44 -33.81 4.26 9.67
CA ILE A 44 -34.43 3.04 9.14
C ILE A 44 -33.38 1.99 8.76
N ARG A 45 -32.21 2.41 8.27
CA ARG A 45 -31.14 1.46 7.91
C ARG A 45 -30.59 0.75 9.13
N ASP A 46 -30.42 1.46 10.25
CA ASP A 46 -29.96 0.86 11.51
C ASP A 46 -30.91 -0.27 11.95
N VAL A 47 -32.22 -0.05 11.88
CA VAL A 47 -33.25 -1.07 12.18
C VAL A 47 -33.14 -2.28 11.24
N ILE A 48 -33.04 -2.06 9.93
CA ILE A 48 -32.93 -3.14 8.95
C ILE A 48 -31.66 -3.96 9.19
N THR A 49 -30.52 -3.28 9.36
CA THR A 49 -29.21 -3.93 9.54
C THR A 49 -29.10 -4.67 10.87
N GLU A 50 -29.73 -4.17 11.93
CA GLU A 50 -29.83 -4.89 13.20
C GLU A 50 -30.68 -6.17 13.08
N LEU A 51 -31.80 -6.12 12.34
CA LEU A 51 -32.64 -7.29 12.08
C LEU A 51 -32.01 -8.30 11.11
N LEU A 52 -31.14 -7.84 10.22
CA LEU A 52 -30.36 -8.68 9.31
C LEU A 52 -29.09 -9.23 9.95
N LYS A 53 -28.67 -8.73 11.11
CA LYS A 53 -27.34 -8.96 11.68
C LYS A 53 -26.25 -8.61 10.64
N ALA A 54 -26.28 -7.39 10.13
CA ALA A 54 -25.36 -6.91 9.09
C ALA A 54 -24.68 -5.61 9.54
N HIS A 55 -23.38 -5.46 9.27
CA HIS A 55 -22.65 -4.23 9.60
C HIS A 55 -23.28 -3.00 8.90
N THR A 56 -23.74 -2.03 9.68
CA THR A 56 -24.61 -0.95 9.21
C THR A 56 -23.97 -0.05 8.16
N GLU A 57 -22.73 0.39 8.37
CA GLU A 57 -22.05 1.31 7.44
C GLU A 57 -21.75 0.61 6.11
N SER A 58 -21.24 -0.62 6.16
CA SER A 58 -20.90 -1.38 4.95
C SER A 58 -22.16 -1.73 4.14
N PHE A 59 -23.25 -2.10 4.81
CA PHE A 59 -24.52 -2.34 4.14
C PHE A 59 -25.08 -1.06 3.51
N THR A 60 -24.96 0.07 4.22
CA THR A 60 -25.40 1.39 3.74
C THR A 60 -24.67 1.78 2.46
N GLU A 61 -23.35 1.63 2.42
CA GLU A 61 -22.53 1.90 1.24
C GLU A 61 -22.82 0.91 0.10
N LEU A 62 -22.96 -0.39 0.42
CA LEU A 62 -23.35 -1.40 -0.56
C LEU A 62 -24.68 -1.02 -1.23
N MET A 63 -25.61 -0.39 -0.53
CA MET A 63 -26.89 0.02 -1.12
C MET A 63 -26.77 1.19 -2.13
N GLU A 64 -25.62 1.88 -2.21
CA GLU A 64 -25.39 3.01 -3.12
C GLU A 64 -25.06 2.55 -4.55
N PHE A 65 -24.41 1.40 -4.74
CA PHE A 65 -24.04 0.90 -6.08
C PHE A 65 -25.25 0.35 -6.85
N GLU A 66 -25.22 0.45 -8.18
CA GLU A 66 -26.30 0.00 -9.08
C GLU A 66 -25.90 -1.29 -9.81
N PRO A 67 -26.16 -2.49 -9.23
CA PRO A 67 -25.80 -3.77 -9.85
C PRO A 67 -26.41 -3.96 -11.24
N GLU A 68 -27.58 -3.38 -11.51
CA GLU A 68 -28.27 -3.48 -12.79
C GLU A 68 -27.52 -2.79 -13.94
N LYS A 69 -26.61 -1.85 -13.64
CA LYS A 69 -25.77 -1.16 -14.65
C LYS A 69 -24.43 -1.86 -14.90
N LEU A 70 -23.95 -2.65 -13.94
CA LEU A 70 -22.65 -3.32 -14.00
C LEU A 70 -22.69 -4.54 -14.93
N LEU A 71 -23.70 -5.40 -14.78
CA LEU A 71 -23.82 -6.62 -15.55
C LEU A 71 -23.86 -6.37 -17.07
N PRO A 72 -24.75 -5.53 -17.63
CA PRO A 72 -24.85 -5.34 -19.08
C PRO A 72 -23.56 -4.82 -19.74
N THR A 73 -22.71 -4.13 -18.99
CA THR A 73 -21.45 -3.57 -19.50
C THR A 73 -20.38 -4.66 -19.63
N VAL A 74 -20.23 -5.49 -18.60
CA VAL A 74 -19.37 -6.69 -18.65
C VAL A 74 -19.82 -7.63 -19.78
N GLN A 75 -21.13 -7.86 -19.88
CA GLN A 75 -21.71 -8.72 -20.91
C GLN A 75 -21.45 -8.20 -22.34
N TYR A 76 -21.54 -6.88 -22.53
CA TYR A 76 -21.30 -6.25 -23.83
C TYR A 76 -19.85 -6.44 -24.31
N ILE A 77 -18.87 -6.26 -23.42
CA ILE A 77 -17.44 -6.41 -23.74
C ILE A 77 -17.14 -7.86 -24.16
N ALA A 78 -17.65 -8.83 -23.42
CA ALA A 78 -17.49 -10.26 -23.72
C ALA A 78 -18.13 -10.65 -25.06
N VAL A 79 -19.36 -10.22 -25.35
CA VAL A 79 -20.02 -10.59 -26.62
C VAL A 79 -19.34 -9.94 -27.83
N LYS A 80 -19.02 -8.64 -27.73
CA LYS A 80 -18.48 -7.89 -28.87
C LYS A 80 -17.02 -8.20 -29.17
N GLY A 81 -16.22 -8.55 -28.17
CA GLY A 81 -14.86 -9.02 -28.42
C GLY A 81 -14.82 -10.30 -29.27
N LYS A 82 -15.73 -11.26 -29.02
CA LYS A 82 -15.84 -12.50 -29.81
C LYS A 82 -16.13 -12.26 -31.29
N GLU A 83 -17.01 -11.30 -31.61
CA GLU A 83 -17.36 -10.97 -33.00
C GLU A 83 -16.18 -10.36 -33.77
N VAL A 84 -15.18 -9.80 -33.08
CA VAL A 84 -14.08 -9.03 -33.67
C VAL A 84 -12.76 -9.82 -33.76
N PHE A 85 -12.43 -10.66 -32.77
CA PHE A 85 -11.11 -11.30 -32.65
C PHE A 85 -11.09 -12.81 -32.92
N GLY A 86 -12.11 -13.36 -33.59
CA GLY A 86 -12.25 -14.80 -33.85
C GLY A 86 -11.25 -15.42 -34.84
N ASP A 87 -10.19 -14.71 -35.25
CA ASP A 87 -9.23 -15.16 -36.26
C ASP A 87 -7.87 -15.56 -35.63
N GLU A 88 -7.29 -16.66 -36.10
CA GLU A 88 -5.99 -17.18 -35.65
C GLU A 88 -4.83 -16.36 -36.25
N GLY A 89 -4.00 -15.75 -35.39
CA GLY A 89 -2.77 -15.10 -35.84
C GLY A 89 -2.09 -14.17 -34.83
N LEU A 90 -2.81 -13.57 -33.88
CA LEU A 90 -2.26 -12.56 -32.98
C LEU A 90 -1.16 -13.09 -32.03
N GLY A 91 -1.23 -14.37 -31.63
CA GLY A 91 -0.18 -15.04 -30.86
C GLY A 91 1.17 -15.08 -31.58
N GLU A 92 1.19 -15.41 -32.88
CA GLU A 92 2.42 -15.40 -33.69
C GLU A 92 3.02 -13.98 -33.78
N ILE A 93 2.15 -12.95 -33.80
CA ILE A 93 2.57 -11.54 -33.83
C ILE A 93 3.24 -11.13 -32.52
N ILE A 94 2.73 -11.59 -31.39
CA ILE A 94 3.29 -11.32 -30.07
C ILE A 94 4.68 -11.94 -29.96
N ASP A 95 4.81 -13.20 -30.37
CA ASP A 95 6.08 -13.90 -30.32
C ASP A 95 7.12 -13.19 -31.20
N LEU A 96 6.73 -12.78 -32.41
CA LEU A 96 7.59 -11.96 -33.27
C LEU A 96 7.97 -10.61 -32.65
N THR A 97 7.03 -9.95 -31.96
CA THR A 97 7.28 -8.66 -31.29
C THR A 97 8.25 -8.82 -30.12
N LYS A 98 8.10 -9.88 -29.32
CA LYS A 98 9.04 -10.23 -28.24
C LYS A 98 10.42 -10.57 -28.79
N GLU A 99 10.47 -11.31 -29.89
CA GLU A 99 11.73 -11.62 -30.57
C GLU A 99 12.42 -10.35 -31.10
N LEU A 100 11.67 -9.39 -31.65
CA LEU A 100 12.18 -8.10 -32.11
C LEU A 100 12.76 -7.26 -30.96
N GLU A 101 12.03 -7.17 -29.85
CA GLU A 101 12.47 -6.48 -28.65
C GLU A 101 13.75 -7.08 -28.07
N ALA A 102 13.80 -8.42 -27.98
CA ALA A 102 14.99 -9.13 -27.53
C ALA A 102 16.20 -8.81 -28.41
N GLY A 103 15.99 -8.65 -29.73
CA GLY A 103 17.01 -8.23 -30.68
C GLY A 103 17.48 -6.79 -30.50
N MET A 104 16.56 -5.84 -30.35
CA MET A 104 16.92 -4.44 -30.07
C MET A 104 17.73 -4.32 -28.76
N LYS A 105 17.39 -5.15 -27.76
CA LYS A 105 18.19 -5.26 -26.54
C LYS A 105 19.59 -5.81 -26.80
N GLN A 106 19.75 -6.80 -27.70
CA GLN A 106 21.09 -7.28 -28.08
C GLN A 106 21.96 -6.18 -28.68
N VAL A 107 21.39 -5.27 -29.48
CA VAL A 107 22.12 -4.12 -30.04
C VAL A 107 22.68 -3.23 -28.93
N GLN A 108 21.85 -2.91 -27.93
CA GLN A 108 22.27 -2.08 -26.79
C GLN A 108 23.31 -2.78 -25.89
N MET A 109 23.29 -4.12 -25.85
CA MET A 109 24.20 -4.92 -25.04
C MET A 109 25.49 -5.29 -25.78
N LEU A 110 25.68 -4.91 -27.05
CA LEU A 110 26.92 -5.19 -27.77
C LEU A 110 28.11 -4.50 -27.07
N PRO A 111 29.19 -5.23 -26.78
CA PRO A 111 30.34 -4.63 -26.13
C PRO A 111 31.07 -3.65 -27.05
N THR A 112 31.69 -2.65 -26.42
CA THR A 112 32.65 -1.77 -27.08
C THR A 112 33.95 -2.52 -27.39
N LYS A 113 34.73 -1.97 -28.33
CA LYS A 113 36.04 -2.52 -28.68
C LYS A 113 36.99 -2.52 -27.47
N GLU A 114 36.89 -1.50 -26.62
CA GLU A 114 37.71 -1.34 -25.43
C GLU A 114 37.36 -2.35 -24.34
N GLU A 115 36.07 -2.57 -24.06
CA GLU A 115 35.62 -3.61 -23.14
C GLU A 115 36.06 -5.01 -23.59
N LEU A 116 35.99 -5.31 -24.89
CA LEU A 116 36.45 -6.58 -25.43
C LEU A 116 37.98 -6.72 -25.36
N ASN A 117 38.72 -5.65 -25.62
CA ASN A 117 40.18 -5.65 -25.50
C ASN A 117 40.63 -5.87 -24.05
N ASN A 118 39.92 -5.30 -23.08
CA ASN A 118 40.18 -5.52 -21.67
C ASN A 118 39.96 -6.99 -21.29
N ASP A 119 38.84 -7.59 -21.71
CA ASP A 119 38.55 -9.03 -21.55
C ASP A 119 39.66 -9.91 -22.18
N VAL A 120 40.16 -9.55 -23.36
CA VAL A 120 41.21 -10.30 -24.07
C VAL A 120 42.56 -10.16 -23.38
N LEU A 121 42.93 -8.94 -22.95
CA LEU A 121 44.17 -8.67 -22.22
C LEU A 121 44.19 -9.42 -20.88
N GLU A 122 43.04 -9.49 -20.24
CA GLU A 122 42.79 -10.24 -19.02
C GLU A 122 43.01 -11.75 -19.20
N ALA A 123 42.44 -12.33 -20.27
CA ALA A 123 42.64 -13.74 -20.62
C ALA A 123 44.08 -14.08 -21.07
N LYS A 124 44.90 -13.06 -21.39
CA LYS A 124 46.30 -13.20 -21.85
C LYS A 124 47.36 -13.07 -20.75
N LYS A 125 47.02 -12.67 -19.52
CA LYS A 125 47.98 -12.54 -18.40
C LYS A 125 48.80 -13.84 -18.22
N GLU A 126 50.11 -13.72 -17.95
CA GLU A 126 51.15 -14.74 -18.22
C GLU A 126 50.88 -16.17 -17.71
N ASN A 127 50.15 -16.36 -16.61
CA ASN A 127 49.83 -17.68 -16.06
C ASN A 127 48.32 -18.05 -16.10
N PHE A 128 47.50 -17.42 -16.94
CA PHE A 128 46.04 -17.65 -16.96
C PHE A 128 45.62 -19.15 -17.01
N LEU A 129 46.36 -20.01 -17.72
CA LEU A 129 46.11 -21.46 -17.78
C LEU A 129 46.88 -22.26 -16.71
N ASN A 130 48.11 -21.87 -16.40
CA ASN A 130 48.95 -22.56 -15.40
C ASN A 130 48.40 -22.37 -13.98
N ASP A 131 47.79 -21.22 -13.68
CA ASP A 131 47.13 -20.92 -12.41
C ASP A 131 45.70 -21.52 -12.34
N SER A 132 45.24 -22.20 -13.39
CA SER A 132 43.89 -22.81 -13.47
C SER A 132 43.90 -24.34 -13.34
N LEU A 133 45.07 -24.96 -13.47
CA LEU A 133 45.25 -26.39 -13.22
C LEU A 133 45.60 -26.56 -11.74
N ILE A 134 44.69 -27.21 -11.01
CA ILE A 134 44.81 -27.38 -9.55
C ILE A 134 45.49 -28.70 -9.22
N CYS A 135 45.31 -29.73 -10.04
CA CYS A 135 45.96 -31.02 -9.90
C CYS A 135 46.61 -31.42 -11.22
N VAL A 136 47.73 -32.15 -11.15
CA VAL A 136 48.35 -32.74 -12.34
C VAL A 136 47.45 -33.86 -12.89
N VAL A 137 47.43 -34.02 -14.21
CA VAL A 137 46.51 -34.94 -14.92
C VAL A 137 46.64 -36.37 -14.41
N GLU A 138 47.86 -36.80 -14.09
CA GLU A 138 48.17 -38.13 -13.57
C GLU A 138 47.52 -38.38 -12.20
N THR A 139 47.40 -37.35 -11.36
CA THR A 139 46.74 -37.46 -10.03
C THR A 139 45.23 -37.53 -10.16
N VAL A 140 44.67 -36.78 -11.11
CA VAL A 140 43.25 -36.79 -11.44
C VAL A 140 42.83 -38.18 -11.95
N ASP A 141 43.63 -38.75 -12.85
CA ASP A 141 43.45 -40.10 -13.37
C ASP A 141 43.55 -41.16 -12.27
N LEU A 142 44.48 -41.03 -11.32
CA LEU A 142 44.62 -41.96 -10.20
C LEU A 142 43.34 -42.07 -9.35
N VAL A 143 42.67 -40.94 -9.08
CA VAL A 143 41.41 -40.91 -8.31
C VAL A 143 40.25 -41.51 -9.11
N ASP A 144 40.13 -41.16 -10.39
CA ASP A 144 39.10 -41.72 -11.27
C ASP A 144 39.27 -43.25 -11.42
N TYR A 145 40.50 -43.71 -11.58
CA TYR A 145 40.82 -45.14 -11.71
C TYR A 145 40.58 -45.89 -10.40
N TYR A 146 40.88 -45.30 -9.25
CA TYR A 146 40.50 -45.84 -7.94
C TYR A 146 38.98 -46.03 -7.82
N ASN A 147 38.20 -44.99 -8.11
CA ASN A 147 36.73 -45.04 -8.03
C ASN A 147 36.15 -46.12 -8.96
N LYS A 148 36.65 -46.21 -10.21
CA LYS A 148 36.25 -47.24 -11.17
C LYS A 148 36.66 -48.65 -10.72
N ALA A 149 37.84 -48.82 -10.14
CA ALA A 149 38.29 -50.11 -9.59
C ALA A 149 37.45 -50.53 -8.38
N MET A 150 37.05 -49.60 -7.51
CA MET A 150 36.12 -49.85 -6.39
C MET A 150 34.72 -50.26 -6.88
N ARG A 151 34.30 -49.85 -8.08
CA ARG A 151 33.07 -50.34 -8.73
C ARG A 151 33.25 -51.66 -9.51
N GLY A 152 34.48 -52.14 -9.67
CA GLY A 152 34.81 -53.34 -10.44
C GLY A 152 34.92 -53.10 -11.95
N GLU A 153 34.98 -51.84 -12.38
CA GLU A 153 35.07 -51.42 -13.79
C GLU A 153 36.52 -51.40 -14.31
N ARG A 154 37.50 -51.47 -13.41
CA ARG A 154 38.95 -51.46 -13.70
C ARG A 154 39.71 -52.48 -12.83
N PRO A 155 40.96 -52.85 -13.19
CA PRO A 155 41.76 -53.80 -12.43
C PRO A 155 41.96 -53.39 -10.97
N VAL A 156 41.90 -54.37 -10.06
CA VAL A 156 42.06 -54.16 -8.61
C VAL A 156 43.41 -53.50 -8.26
N ASN A 157 44.43 -53.66 -9.11
CA ASN A 157 45.74 -53.03 -8.93
C ASN A 157 45.68 -51.50 -8.94
N ASP A 158 44.64 -50.88 -9.53
CA ASP A 158 44.47 -49.42 -9.51
C ASP A 158 44.18 -48.89 -8.08
N ILE A 159 43.70 -49.74 -7.16
CA ILE A 159 43.56 -49.39 -5.74
C ILE A 159 44.94 -49.28 -5.08
N GLN A 160 45.86 -50.19 -5.43
CA GLN A 160 47.25 -50.12 -4.97
C GLN A 160 47.98 -48.93 -5.59
N ASN A 161 47.74 -48.65 -6.88
CA ASN A 161 48.32 -47.49 -7.56
C ASN A 161 47.89 -46.16 -6.91
N PHE A 162 46.61 -46.03 -6.52
CA PHE A 162 46.13 -44.87 -5.76
C PHE A 162 46.78 -44.77 -4.38
N LYS A 163 46.95 -45.91 -3.71
CA LYS A 163 47.66 -45.98 -2.42
C LYS A 163 49.13 -45.54 -2.55
N ASP A 164 49.82 -45.97 -3.60
CA ASP A 164 51.21 -45.59 -3.87
C ASP A 164 51.34 -44.13 -4.31
N GLY A 165 50.26 -43.56 -4.86
CA GLY A 165 50.17 -42.17 -5.33
C GLY A 165 49.61 -41.17 -4.32
N LEU A 166 49.42 -41.55 -3.04
CA LEU A 166 48.79 -40.69 -2.03
C LEU A 166 49.51 -39.35 -1.82
N ASP A 167 50.83 -39.31 -1.93
CA ASP A 167 51.58 -38.06 -1.77
C ASP A 167 51.23 -37.05 -2.88
N SER A 168 51.05 -37.52 -4.12
CA SER A 168 50.62 -36.66 -5.23
C SER A 168 49.16 -36.19 -5.03
N PHE A 169 48.32 -37.07 -4.49
CA PHE A 169 46.95 -36.71 -4.14
C PHE A 169 46.89 -35.69 -2.99
N ARG A 170 47.76 -35.78 -1.98
CA ARG A 170 47.87 -34.78 -0.90
C ARG A 170 48.26 -33.41 -1.43
N VAL A 171 49.22 -33.33 -2.37
CA VAL A 171 49.57 -32.06 -3.04
C VAL A 171 48.38 -31.47 -3.79
N CYS A 172 47.57 -32.31 -4.44
CA CYS A 172 46.31 -31.91 -5.07
C CYS A 172 45.29 -31.39 -4.05
N LEU A 173 45.13 -32.06 -2.89
CA LEU A 173 44.26 -31.61 -1.80
C LEU A 173 44.70 -30.25 -1.23
N GLU A 174 45.99 -30.08 -0.97
CA GLU A 174 46.57 -28.80 -0.52
C GLU A 174 46.33 -27.70 -1.56
N SER A 175 46.45 -28.02 -2.85
CA SER A 175 46.19 -27.07 -3.94
C SER A 175 44.72 -26.67 -4.00
N ILE A 176 43.80 -27.60 -3.74
CA ILE A 176 42.36 -27.30 -3.61
C ILE A 176 42.10 -26.42 -2.38
N GLN A 177 42.63 -26.77 -1.20
CA GLN A 177 42.45 -25.98 0.03
C GLN A 177 43.03 -24.56 -0.09
N ASN A 178 44.15 -24.43 -0.79
CA ASN A 178 44.85 -23.16 -0.98
C ASN A 178 44.30 -22.34 -2.14
N TYR A 179 43.28 -22.83 -2.87
CA TYR A 179 42.59 -22.11 -3.94
C TYR A 179 41.68 -20.99 -3.37
N LYS A 180 42.22 -20.15 -2.47
CA LYS A 180 41.51 -19.04 -1.82
C LYS A 180 41.27 -17.88 -2.79
N ASN A 181 40.00 -17.61 -3.07
CA ASN A 181 39.48 -16.31 -3.51
C ASN A 181 40.20 -15.65 -4.70
N VAL A 182 40.52 -16.40 -5.76
CA VAL A 182 40.84 -15.77 -7.05
C VAL A 182 39.55 -15.15 -7.60
N LYS A 183 39.40 -13.82 -7.51
CA LYS A 183 38.34 -13.12 -8.21
C LYS A 183 38.65 -13.15 -9.72
N LEU A 184 38.16 -14.19 -10.40
CA LEU A 184 37.40 -14.09 -11.65
C LEU A 184 37.10 -12.66 -12.14
N PRO A 185 37.90 -12.05 -13.03
CA PRO A 185 37.36 -11.00 -13.87
C PRO A 185 36.23 -11.61 -14.70
N ARG A 186 35.01 -11.08 -14.53
CA ARG A 186 33.88 -11.53 -15.35
C ARG A 186 34.11 -10.98 -16.75
N LEU A 187 34.36 -11.88 -17.70
CA LEU A 187 34.49 -11.56 -19.12
C LEU A 187 33.10 -11.26 -19.72
N GLU A 188 32.48 -10.21 -19.17
CA GLU A 188 31.11 -9.82 -19.41
C GLU A 188 30.92 -9.34 -20.85
N ALA A 189 31.93 -8.67 -21.41
CA ALA A 189 31.93 -8.27 -22.81
C ALA A 189 31.90 -9.49 -23.74
N SER A 190 32.67 -10.52 -23.40
CA SER A 190 32.69 -11.78 -24.14
C SER A 190 31.35 -12.53 -24.07
N ARG A 191 30.68 -12.54 -22.91
CA ARG A 191 29.34 -13.14 -22.77
C ARG A 191 28.27 -12.37 -23.54
N LYS A 192 28.30 -11.03 -23.49
CA LYS A 192 27.44 -10.15 -24.27
C LYS A 192 27.60 -10.39 -25.77
N LEU A 193 28.84 -10.53 -26.24
CA LEU A 193 29.13 -10.84 -27.64
C LEU A 193 28.60 -12.22 -28.06
N LYS A 194 28.69 -13.24 -27.19
CA LYS A 194 28.09 -14.56 -27.45
C LYS A 194 26.58 -14.47 -27.60
N ALA A 195 25.92 -13.78 -26.68
CA ALA A 195 24.47 -13.65 -26.68
C ALA A 195 23.98 -12.97 -27.97
N ALA A 196 24.67 -11.91 -28.40
CA ALA A 196 24.39 -11.25 -29.68
C ALA A 196 24.65 -12.18 -30.88
N GLY A 197 25.76 -12.92 -30.89
CA GLY A 197 26.07 -13.90 -31.94
C GLY A 197 25.03 -15.02 -32.06
N ASN A 198 24.65 -15.63 -30.93
CA ASN A 198 23.61 -16.67 -30.88
C ASN A 198 22.25 -16.14 -31.34
N TYR A 199 21.92 -14.90 -30.99
CA TYR A 199 20.69 -14.26 -31.45
C TYR A 199 20.70 -14.08 -32.97
N VAL A 200 21.80 -13.53 -33.52
CA VAL A 200 21.97 -13.38 -34.98
C VAL A 200 21.84 -14.73 -35.68
N GLU A 201 22.50 -15.77 -35.16
CA GLU A 201 22.43 -17.12 -35.70
C GLU A 201 21.00 -17.67 -35.68
N LYS A 202 20.31 -17.61 -34.53
CA LYS A 202 18.92 -18.07 -34.39
C LYS A 202 18.00 -17.38 -35.40
N ILE A 203 18.04 -16.06 -35.47
CA ILE A 203 17.16 -15.29 -36.37
C ILE A 203 17.50 -15.59 -37.84
N SER A 204 18.79 -15.68 -38.17
CA SER A 204 19.24 -15.96 -39.54
C SER A 204 18.74 -17.32 -40.06
N GLN A 205 18.73 -18.35 -39.20
CA GLN A 205 18.38 -19.71 -39.58
C GLN A 205 16.87 -20.01 -39.49
N THR A 206 16.15 -19.44 -38.51
CA THR A 206 14.79 -19.91 -38.15
C THR A 206 13.67 -18.91 -38.39
N LYS A 207 13.95 -17.60 -38.41
CA LYS A 207 12.90 -16.56 -38.37
C LYS A 207 12.98 -15.52 -39.50
N SER A 208 13.98 -15.62 -40.38
CA SER A 208 14.22 -14.68 -41.49
C SER A 208 12.98 -14.40 -42.36
N LYS A 209 12.19 -15.44 -42.68
CA LYS A 209 10.98 -15.30 -43.50
C LYS A 209 9.83 -14.61 -42.76
N GLU A 210 9.76 -14.74 -41.43
CA GLU A 210 8.68 -14.18 -40.62
C GLU A 210 8.89 -12.67 -40.38
N PHE A 211 10.14 -12.24 -40.15
CA PHE A 211 10.50 -10.82 -40.11
C PHE A 211 10.29 -10.12 -41.46
N LYS A 212 10.48 -10.82 -42.58
CA LYS A 212 10.20 -10.31 -43.94
C LYS A 212 8.72 -9.95 -44.15
N SER A 213 7.80 -10.65 -43.49
CA SER A 213 6.36 -10.36 -43.57
C SER A 213 5.85 -9.42 -42.48
N PHE A 214 6.72 -8.88 -41.62
CA PHE A 214 6.30 -8.12 -40.43
C PHE A 214 5.51 -6.84 -40.75
N SER A 215 5.80 -6.12 -41.84
CA SER A 215 4.96 -4.97 -42.26
C SER A 215 3.52 -5.39 -42.62
N LYS A 216 3.37 -6.55 -43.28
CA LYS A 216 2.05 -7.15 -43.56
C LYS A 216 1.35 -7.56 -42.26
N THR A 217 2.12 -7.99 -41.26
CA THR A 217 1.65 -8.29 -39.92
C THR A 217 1.12 -7.04 -39.20
N ILE A 218 1.83 -5.91 -39.25
CA ILE A 218 1.38 -4.61 -38.70
C ILE A 218 0.04 -4.19 -39.29
N SER A 219 -0.17 -4.42 -40.59
CA SER A 219 -1.45 -4.13 -41.25
C SER A 219 -2.61 -4.96 -40.66
N LYS A 220 -2.39 -6.23 -40.33
CA LYS A 220 -3.39 -7.05 -39.62
C LYS A 220 -3.68 -6.53 -38.21
N ILE A 221 -2.65 -6.12 -37.47
CA ILE A 221 -2.82 -5.51 -36.13
C ILE A 221 -3.65 -4.22 -36.22
N LYS A 222 -3.46 -3.44 -37.29
CA LYS A 222 -4.24 -2.22 -37.55
C LYS A 222 -5.72 -2.53 -37.75
N GLU A 223 -6.06 -3.57 -38.49
CA GLU A 223 -7.46 -4.02 -38.65
C GLU A 223 -8.08 -4.47 -37.31
N PHE A 224 -7.34 -5.23 -36.52
CA PHE A 224 -7.77 -5.62 -35.16
C PHE A 224 -7.98 -4.39 -34.26
N THR A 225 -7.06 -3.44 -34.31
CA THR A 225 -7.11 -2.20 -33.52
C THR A 225 -8.31 -1.33 -33.87
N LEU A 226 -8.60 -1.16 -35.17
CA LEU A 226 -9.77 -0.40 -35.63
C LEU A 226 -11.08 -1.03 -35.13
N SER A 227 -11.14 -2.36 -35.14
CA SER A 227 -12.30 -3.10 -34.67
C SER A 227 -12.44 -3.04 -33.15
N ALA A 228 -11.33 -3.17 -32.40
CA ALA A 228 -11.26 -2.97 -30.95
C ALA A 228 -11.76 -1.59 -30.52
N LYS A 229 -11.29 -0.54 -31.21
CA LYS A 229 -11.63 0.85 -30.94
C LYS A 229 -13.13 1.08 -30.98
N LYS A 230 -13.84 0.46 -31.93
CA LYS A 230 -15.30 0.58 -32.08
C LYS A 230 -16.07 0.06 -30.86
N ILE A 231 -15.59 -1.02 -30.25
CA ILE A 231 -16.16 -1.59 -29.02
C ILE A 231 -15.90 -0.64 -27.84
N TRP A 232 -14.66 -0.18 -27.72
CA TRP A 232 -14.18 0.63 -26.61
C TRP A 232 -14.82 2.03 -26.53
N THR A 233 -15.08 2.65 -27.68
CA THR A 233 -15.68 4.00 -27.73
C THR A 233 -17.17 3.99 -27.44
N THR A 234 -17.87 2.86 -27.59
CA THR A 234 -19.33 2.80 -27.51
C THR A 234 -19.85 2.65 -26.07
N ARG A 235 -19.06 2.05 -25.17
CA ARG A 235 -19.32 1.96 -23.73
C ARG A 235 -17.99 2.00 -22.97
N GLN A 236 -17.52 3.20 -22.60
CA GLN A 236 -16.29 3.29 -21.82
C GLN A 236 -16.48 2.64 -20.44
N PRO A 237 -15.71 1.58 -20.10
CA PRO A 237 -15.90 0.84 -18.86
C PRO A 237 -15.30 1.53 -17.61
N SER A 238 -14.86 2.79 -17.68
CA SER A 238 -14.07 3.42 -16.61
C SER A 238 -14.72 3.32 -15.22
N GLY A 239 -14.01 2.75 -14.26
CA GLY A 239 -14.41 2.69 -12.85
C GLY A 239 -15.22 1.45 -12.45
N ILE A 240 -15.45 0.49 -13.36
CA ILE A 240 -16.14 -0.77 -13.03
C ILE A 240 -15.25 -1.62 -12.13
N TYR A 241 -13.95 -1.70 -12.40
CA TYR A 241 -12.99 -2.39 -11.54
C TYR A 241 -13.06 -1.91 -10.09
N ASN A 242 -12.90 -0.59 -9.87
CA ASN A 242 -12.91 0.00 -8.53
C ASN A 242 -14.25 -0.24 -7.83
N THR A 243 -15.35 -0.22 -8.58
CA THR A 243 -16.69 -0.51 -8.05
C THR A 243 -16.79 -1.97 -7.57
N ILE A 244 -16.33 -2.94 -8.36
CA ILE A 244 -16.39 -4.36 -8.00
C ILE A 244 -15.48 -4.68 -6.81
N ILE A 245 -14.27 -4.14 -6.78
CA ILE A 245 -13.36 -4.31 -5.63
C ILE A 245 -13.98 -3.73 -4.37
N ARG A 246 -14.60 -2.54 -4.45
CA ARG A 246 -15.25 -1.95 -3.29
C ARG A 246 -16.42 -2.79 -2.80
N ILE A 247 -17.21 -3.36 -3.70
CA ILE A 247 -18.28 -4.32 -3.35
C ILE A 247 -17.66 -5.55 -2.65
N GLU A 248 -16.57 -6.12 -3.15
CA GLU A 248 -15.90 -7.27 -2.54
C GLU A 248 -15.42 -6.97 -1.10
N GLU A 249 -14.79 -5.80 -0.88
CA GLU A 249 -14.35 -5.35 0.44
C GLU A 249 -15.52 -5.22 1.41
N LEU A 250 -16.61 -4.58 0.98
CA LEU A 250 -17.81 -4.39 1.79
C LEU A 250 -18.43 -5.73 2.17
N LEU A 251 -18.46 -6.68 1.23
CA LEU A 251 -18.97 -8.02 1.50
C LEU A 251 -18.08 -8.81 2.45
N GLY A 252 -16.76 -8.63 2.37
CA GLY A 252 -15.84 -9.18 3.38
C GLY A 252 -16.17 -8.73 4.81
N ILE A 253 -16.53 -7.46 4.98
CA ILE A 253 -16.95 -6.91 6.29
C ILE A 253 -18.35 -7.42 6.68
N LEU A 254 -19.28 -7.51 5.73
CA LEU A 254 -20.64 -7.99 5.98
C LEU A 254 -20.69 -9.49 6.33
N SER A 255 -19.66 -10.26 5.93
CA SER A 255 -19.49 -11.65 6.30
C SER A 255 -18.81 -11.88 7.65
N ASP A 256 -18.29 -10.82 8.29
CA ASP A 256 -17.65 -10.90 9.59
C ASP A 256 -18.69 -10.67 10.70
N HIS A 257 -19.10 -11.76 11.36
CA HIS A 257 -20.13 -11.70 12.39
C HIS A 257 -19.68 -10.91 13.64
N GLU A 258 -18.38 -10.74 13.88
CA GLU A 258 -17.86 -9.86 14.96
C GLU A 258 -18.17 -8.37 14.69
N LYS A 259 -18.52 -8.04 13.44
CA LYS A 259 -18.97 -6.70 13.01
C LYS A 259 -20.48 -6.52 13.06
N GLU A 260 -21.22 -7.53 13.50
CA GLU A 260 -22.67 -7.42 13.66
C GLU A 260 -23.05 -6.32 14.68
N PRO A 261 -24.07 -5.50 14.38
CA PRO A 261 -24.53 -4.48 15.30
C PRO A 261 -25.13 -5.13 16.55
N LYS A 262 -24.69 -4.68 17.73
CA LYS A 262 -25.29 -5.12 18.99
C LYS A 262 -26.76 -4.71 19.05
N PRO A 263 -27.67 -5.59 19.52
CA PRO A 263 -29.08 -5.30 19.52
C PRO A 263 -29.40 -4.08 20.42
N ASN A 264 -29.81 -2.97 19.84
CA ASN A 264 -30.14 -1.69 20.46
C ASN A 264 -31.61 -1.32 20.16
N LEU A 265 -31.95 -1.14 18.89
CA LEU A 265 -33.27 -0.70 18.42
C LEU A 265 -34.26 -1.87 18.34
N CYS A 266 -33.76 -3.08 18.11
CA CYS A 266 -34.53 -4.31 17.84
C CYS A 266 -34.27 -5.39 18.89
N ALA A 267 -33.88 -5.00 20.11
CA ALA A 267 -33.56 -5.93 21.20
C ALA A 267 -34.71 -6.87 21.61
N GLY A 268 -35.96 -6.50 21.34
CA GLY A 268 -37.15 -7.33 21.52
C GLY A 268 -37.50 -8.20 20.31
N PHE A 269 -36.75 -8.16 19.21
CA PHE A 269 -36.91 -9.02 18.03
C PHE A 269 -35.68 -9.91 17.71
N PRO A 270 -35.10 -10.63 18.68
CA PRO A 270 -33.92 -11.48 18.45
C PRO A 270 -34.18 -12.73 17.57
N GLY A 271 -35.43 -13.12 17.31
CA GLY A 271 -35.80 -14.24 16.45
C GLY A 271 -36.30 -13.81 15.06
N GLU A 272 -36.19 -14.71 14.08
CA GLU A 272 -36.49 -14.40 12.67
C GLU A 272 -37.96 -14.01 12.41
N ASP A 273 -38.90 -14.59 13.17
CA ASP A 273 -40.34 -14.42 13.01
C ASP A 273 -40.94 -13.35 13.94
N ASP A 274 -40.14 -12.75 14.83
CA ASP A 274 -40.68 -11.98 15.95
C ASP A 274 -41.44 -10.73 15.53
N VAL A 275 -40.99 -10.08 14.46
CA VAL A 275 -41.68 -8.91 13.89
C VAL A 275 -43.08 -9.28 13.39
N GLU A 276 -43.26 -10.49 12.82
CA GLU A 276 -44.57 -10.95 12.32
C GLU A 276 -45.54 -11.29 13.45
N LYS A 277 -45.03 -11.70 14.63
CA LYS A 277 -45.84 -12.13 15.79
C LYS A 277 -46.48 -10.98 16.56
N VAL A 278 -46.04 -9.73 16.36
CA VAL A 278 -46.50 -8.56 17.14
C VAL A 278 -48.03 -8.45 17.15
N THR A 279 -48.69 -8.61 16.01
CA THR A 279 -50.16 -8.47 15.91
C THR A 279 -50.89 -9.60 16.64
N SER A 280 -50.40 -10.84 16.56
CA SER A 280 -50.98 -11.98 17.30
C SER A 280 -50.71 -11.89 18.79
N ASP A 281 -49.57 -11.33 19.17
CA ASP A 281 -49.13 -11.16 20.56
C ASP A 281 -50.05 -10.20 21.33
N VAL A 282 -50.44 -9.07 20.73
CA VAL A 282 -51.42 -8.15 21.33
C VAL A 282 -52.77 -8.84 21.57
N LYS A 283 -53.13 -9.82 20.72
CA LYS A 283 -54.39 -10.59 20.82
C LYS A 283 -54.29 -11.83 21.70
N SER A 284 -53.10 -12.15 22.21
CA SER A 284 -52.89 -13.36 23.01
C SER A 284 -53.69 -13.31 24.31
N GLU A 285 -54.21 -14.47 24.76
CA GLU A 285 -54.94 -14.58 26.02
C GLU A 285 -54.10 -14.07 27.20
N TRP A 286 -52.80 -14.34 27.18
CA TRP A 286 -51.89 -13.90 28.22
C TRP A 286 -51.78 -12.37 28.29
N PHE A 287 -51.61 -11.68 27.16
CA PHE A 287 -51.51 -10.21 27.13
C PHE A 287 -52.83 -9.55 27.57
N GLN A 288 -53.95 -10.06 27.06
CA GLN A 288 -55.29 -9.56 27.39
C GLN A 288 -55.61 -9.69 28.88
N LYS A 289 -55.23 -10.82 29.48
CA LYS A 289 -55.48 -11.11 30.90
C LYS A 289 -54.53 -10.37 31.83
N ASN A 290 -53.22 -10.43 31.57
CA ASN A 290 -52.20 -10.01 32.54
C ASN A 290 -51.72 -8.57 32.36
N ILE A 291 -51.80 -8.02 31.14
CA ILE A 291 -51.36 -6.64 30.84
C ILE A 291 -52.57 -5.72 30.67
N ALA A 292 -53.48 -6.01 29.74
CA ALA A 292 -54.66 -5.17 29.50
C ALA A 292 -55.74 -5.31 30.59
N ARG A 293 -55.69 -6.39 31.39
CA ARG A 293 -56.65 -6.70 32.47
C ARG A 293 -58.12 -6.55 32.05
N GLY A 294 -58.43 -6.99 30.84
CA GLY A 294 -59.79 -6.93 30.25
C GLY A 294 -60.21 -5.58 29.66
N LYS A 295 -59.33 -4.57 29.60
CA LYS A 295 -59.55 -3.32 28.83
C LYS A 295 -59.35 -3.55 27.33
N SER A 296 -59.93 -2.69 26.50
CA SER A 296 -59.86 -2.82 25.03
C SER A 296 -58.45 -2.55 24.50
N THR A 297 -57.94 -3.44 23.65
CA THR A 297 -56.66 -3.30 22.92
C THR A 297 -56.81 -2.76 21.50
N SER A 298 -58.03 -2.39 21.07
CA SER A 298 -58.34 -2.07 19.66
C SER A 298 -57.46 -0.96 19.07
N GLU A 299 -57.13 0.07 19.84
CA GLU A 299 -56.28 1.17 19.38
C GLU A 299 -54.81 0.73 19.21
N LEU A 300 -54.30 -0.08 20.13
CA LEU A 300 -52.95 -0.64 20.06
C LEU A 300 -52.83 -1.64 18.90
N GLU A 301 -53.85 -2.47 18.68
CA GLU A 301 -53.91 -3.38 17.52
C GLU A 301 -53.87 -2.62 16.19
N LYS A 302 -54.62 -1.53 16.05
CA LYS A 302 -54.58 -0.67 14.85
C LYS A 302 -53.21 -0.04 14.64
N ALA A 303 -52.58 0.44 15.72
CA ALA A 303 -51.26 1.07 15.67
C ALA A 303 -50.17 0.09 15.22
N LEU A 304 -50.23 -1.16 15.67
CA LEU A 304 -49.21 -2.18 15.41
C LEU A 304 -49.55 -3.14 14.25
N ALA A 305 -50.75 -3.03 13.65
CA ALA A 305 -51.17 -3.84 12.50
C ALA A 305 -50.13 -3.93 11.33
N PRO A 306 -49.36 -2.87 10.99
CA PRO A 306 -48.38 -2.95 9.92
C PRO A 306 -47.26 -3.98 10.14
N TYR A 307 -46.95 -4.34 11.38
CA TYR A 307 -45.83 -5.23 11.72
C TYR A 307 -45.98 -6.63 11.14
N GLU A 308 -47.20 -7.14 11.00
CA GLU A 308 -47.47 -8.43 10.35
C GLU A 308 -46.98 -8.45 8.89
N LYS A 309 -47.23 -7.35 8.15
CA LYS A 309 -46.79 -7.21 6.76
C LYS A 309 -45.27 -6.97 6.68
N ILE A 310 -44.72 -6.18 7.59
CA ILE A 310 -43.27 -5.92 7.66
C ILE A 310 -42.52 -7.21 7.96
N GLY A 311 -43.00 -8.02 8.90
CA GLY A 311 -42.41 -9.33 9.20
C GLY A 311 -42.35 -10.23 7.97
N ARG A 312 -43.44 -10.32 7.19
CA ARG A 312 -43.46 -11.09 5.93
C ARG A 312 -42.47 -10.57 4.87
N GLU A 313 -42.34 -9.26 4.70
CA GLU A 313 -41.37 -8.71 3.75
C GLU A 313 -39.94 -8.85 4.26
N LEU A 314 -39.71 -8.72 5.57
CA LEU A 314 -38.42 -8.93 6.21
C LEU A 314 -37.91 -10.36 6.00
N LYS A 315 -38.79 -11.37 6.06
CA LYS A 315 -38.44 -12.75 5.70
C LYS A 315 -37.92 -12.87 4.28
N LYS A 316 -38.56 -12.19 3.32
CA LYS A 316 -38.09 -12.17 1.93
C LYS A 316 -36.74 -11.48 1.80
N LEU A 317 -36.54 -10.36 2.50
CA LEU A 317 -35.26 -9.67 2.53
C LEU A 317 -34.16 -10.57 3.11
N LYS A 318 -34.39 -11.19 4.26
CA LYS A 318 -33.46 -12.15 4.89
C LYS A 318 -33.08 -13.27 3.92
N ALA A 319 -34.07 -13.87 3.24
CA ALA A 319 -33.81 -14.90 2.23
C ALA A 319 -32.95 -14.39 1.07
N SER A 320 -33.26 -13.20 0.53
CA SER A 320 -32.46 -12.61 -0.57
C SER A 320 -31.06 -12.17 -0.14
N TYR A 321 -30.89 -11.70 1.10
CA TYR A 321 -29.60 -11.35 1.67
C TYR A 321 -28.74 -12.60 1.85
N GLN A 322 -29.31 -13.68 2.38
CA GLN A 322 -28.63 -14.96 2.52
C GLN A 322 -28.23 -15.53 1.16
N GLU A 323 -29.14 -15.57 0.18
CA GLU A 323 -28.83 -16.04 -1.18
C GLU A 323 -27.66 -15.25 -1.80
N PHE A 324 -27.69 -13.93 -1.67
CA PHE A 324 -26.61 -13.08 -2.18
C PHE A 324 -25.28 -13.33 -1.46
N HIS A 325 -25.31 -13.46 -0.14
CA HIS A 325 -24.14 -13.76 0.69
C HIS A 325 -23.54 -15.13 0.38
N ASP A 326 -24.37 -16.18 0.25
CA ASP A 326 -23.96 -17.54 -0.11
C ASP A 326 -23.28 -17.56 -1.50
N ILE A 327 -23.86 -16.84 -2.47
CA ILE A 327 -23.28 -16.72 -3.82
C ILE A 327 -21.94 -15.99 -3.76
N PHE A 328 -21.82 -14.93 -2.96
CA PHE A 328 -20.56 -14.21 -2.78
C PHE A 328 -19.48 -15.14 -2.22
N ILE A 329 -19.75 -15.86 -1.12
CA ILE A 329 -18.78 -16.78 -0.52
C ILE A 329 -18.32 -17.83 -1.54
N TYR A 330 -19.25 -18.40 -2.29
CA TYR A 330 -18.94 -19.43 -3.29
C TYR A 330 -18.14 -18.89 -4.49
N GLN A 331 -18.35 -17.62 -4.86
CA GLN A 331 -17.81 -17.04 -6.10
C GLN A 331 -16.79 -15.92 -5.87
N LYS A 332 -16.38 -15.64 -4.63
CA LYS A 332 -15.48 -14.52 -4.31
C LYS A 332 -14.22 -14.52 -5.16
N ASP A 333 -13.53 -15.66 -5.25
CA ASP A 333 -12.30 -15.76 -6.05
C ASP A 333 -12.56 -15.55 -7.54
N LEU A 334 -13.73 -15.97 -8.02
CA LEU A 334 -14.15 -15.73 -9.41
C LEU A 334 -14.35 -14.22 -9.61
N VAL A 335 -15.14 -13.56 -8.76
CA VAL A 335 -15.42 -12.11 -8.79
C VAL A 335 -14.12 -11.30 -8.72
N HIS A 336 -13.22 -11.66 -7.80
CA HIS A 336 -11.91 -11.02 -7.63
C HIS A 336 -11.06 -11.15 -8.90
N ARG A 337 -10.88 -12.38 -9.42
CA ARG A 337 -10.12 -12.61 -10.66
C ARG A 337 -10.70 -11.81 -11.83
N MET A 338 -12.02 -11.79 -11.98
CA MET A 338 -12.67 -11.02 -13.05
C MET A 338 -12.47 -9.52 -12.90
N SER A 339 -12.48 -8.99 -11.67
CA SER A 339 -12.24 -7.57 -11.44
C SER A 339 -10.83 -7.15 -11.91
N GLY A 340 -9.78 -7.91 -11.58
CA GLY A 340 -8.41 -7.60 -12.02
C GLY A 340 -8.30 -7.50 -13.54
N LYS A 341 -9.02 -8.39 -14.23
CA LYS A 341 -9.08 -8.46 -15.70
C LYS A 341 -9.83 -7.27 -16.31
N ILE A 342 -10.92 -6.83 -15.68
CA ILE A 342 -11.59 -5.57 -16.02
C ILE A 342 -10.64 -4.38 -15.81
N SER A 343 -9.77 -4.41 -14.79
CA SER A 343 -8.76 -3.36 -14.57
C SER A 343 -7.74 -3.29 -15.70
N ASP A 344 -7.23 -4.43 -16.17
CA ASP A 344 -6.22 -4.49 -17.23
C ASP A 344 -6.79 -3.92 -18.54
N ILE A 345 -8.06 -4.24 -18.81
CA ILE A 345 -8.89 -3.65 -19.85
C ILE A 345 -8.98 -2.12 -19.62
N GLU A 346 -9.58 -1.65 -18.53
CA GLU A 346 -9.81 -0.22 -18.27
C GLU A 346 -8.54 0.66 -18.30
N LYS A 347 -7.39 0.12 -17.90
CA LYS A 347 -6.11 0.87 -17.85
C LYS A 347 -5.54 1.18 -19.22
N TYR A 348 -5.97 0.49 -20.28
CA TYR A 348 -5.45 0.75 -21.62
C TYR A 348 -6.04 2.03 -22.23
N GLY A 349 -5.35 3.15 -22.01
CA GLY A 349 -5.70 4.46 -22.60
C GLY A 349 -5.15 4.71 -24.02
N GLY A 350 -4.30 3.79 -24.54
CA GLY A 350 -3.50 4.00 -25.75
C GLY A 350 -4.22 3.85 -27.09
N LEU A 351 -5.46 3.34 -27.13
CA LEU A 351 -6.20 3.03 -28.36
C LEU A 351 -6.37 4.23 -29.32
N ASN A 352 -6.38 5.45 -28.78
CA ASN A 352 -6.50 6.66 -29.60
C ASN A 352 -5.24 6.94 -30.44
N ASN A 353 -4.08 6.55 -29.93
CA ASN A 353 -2.78 6.75 -30.58
C ASN A 353 -2.25 5.48 -31.25
N ALA A 354 -2.97 4.36 -31.14
CA ALA A 354 -2.57 3.07 -31.65
C ALA A 354 -2.43 3.04 -33.19
N ILE A 355 -3.33 3.72 -33.93
CA ILE A 355 -3.26 3.72 -35.39
C ILE A 355 -2.03 4.51 -35.92
N PRO A 356 -1.78 5.76 -35.46
CA PRO A 356 -0.53 6.46 -35.79
C PRO A 356 0.71 5.65 -35.42
N LEU A 357 0.73 5.04 -34.23
CA LEU A 357 1.84 4.18 -33.78
C LEU A 357 2.10 3.02 -34.74
N LEU A 358 1.05 2.30 -35.17
CA LEU A 358 1.18 1.20 -36.11
C LEU A 358 1.67 1.68 -37.49
N ASP A 359 1.17 2.82 -37.96
CA ASP A 359 1.57 3.39 -39.25
C ASP A 359 3.04 3.84 -39.25
N ASP A 360 3.49 4.48 -38.17
CA ASP A 360 4.88 4.91 -38.00
C ASP A 360 5.79 3.68 -37.85
N SER A 361 5.42 2.72 -37.00
CA SER A 361 6.17 1.47 -36.83
C SER A 361 6.30 0.68 -38.14
N GLY A 362 5.24 0.60 -38.94
CA GLY A 362 5.28 -0.06 -40.24
C GLY A 362 6.27 0.60 -41.20
N LYS A 363 6.22 1.93 -41.33
CA LYS A 363 7.14 2.69 -42.18
C LYS A 363 8.58 2.60 -41.71
N ILE A 364 8.82 2.78 -40.40
CA ILE A 364 10.16 2.69 -39.81
C ILE A 364 10.72 1.29 -40.06
N PHE A 365 9.90 0.24 -39.91
CA PHE A 365 10.33 -1.12 -40.17
C PHE A 365 10.72 -1.36 -41.62
N GLU A 366 9.88 -0.96 -42.57
CA GLU A 366 10.17 -1.09 -44.01
C GLU A 366 11.43 -0.32 -44.44
N GLN A 367 11.67 0.86 -43.86
CA GLN A 367 12.85 1.67 -44.17
C GLN A 367 14.14 1.11 -43.55
N SER A 368 14.02 0.39 -42.43
CA SER A 368 15.18 -0.05 -41.63
C SER A 368 15.60 -1.49 -41.91
N TRP A 369 14.68 -2.37 -42.29
CA TRP A 369 14.93 -3.80 -42.45
C TRP A 369 15.27 -4.19 -43.89
N ILE A 370 16.57 -4.17 -44.24
CA ILE A 370 17.09 -4.43 -45.60
C ILE A 370 17.65 -5.86 -45.70
N GLU A 371 17.38 -6.55 -46.83
CA GLU A 371 17.79 -7.93 -47.09
C GLU A 371 19.31 -8.06 -47.28
N ASN A 372 20.01 -8.64 -46.30
CA ASN A 372 21.21 -9.44 -46.52
C ASN A 372 21.58 -10.25 -45.27
N ILE A 373 20.98 -11.43 -45.12
CA ILE A 373 21.30 -12.36 -44.04
C ILE A 373 22.39 -13.29 -44.58
N ILE A 374 23.65 -12.97 -44.31
CA ILE A 374 24.78 -13.83 -44.69
C ILE A 374 24.81 -15.06 -43.76
N GLU A 375 24.89 -16.24 -44.36
CA GLU A 375 25.17 -17.53 -43.72
C GLU A 375 26.69 -17.68 -43.55
N ASP A 376 27.21 -17.51 -42.33
CA ASP A 376 28.58 -17.94 -42.05
C ASP A 376 28.73 -18.32 -40.58
N ASP A 377 29.62 -19.26 -40.28
CA ASP A 377 29.78 -19.82 -38.93
C ASP A 377 30.63 -18.87 -38.06
N TYR A 378 29.96 -17.90 -37.42
CA TYR A 378 30.58 -16.74 -36.76
C TYR A 378 31.30 -17.06 -35.44
N LEU A 379 31.07 -18.24 -34.84
CA LEU A 379 31.35 -18.49 -33.42
C LEU A 379 32.43 -19.55 -33.14
N LYS A 380 32.87 -20.35 -34.13
CA LYS A 380 33.82 -21.47 -33.91
C LYS A 380 35.09 -21.13 -33.12
N GLY A 381 35.75 -20.00 -33.40
CA GLY A 381 36.95 -19.56 -32.67
C GLY A 381 36.64 -18.94 -31.29
N PHE A 382 35.42 -18.45 -31.11
CA PHE A 382 34.95 -17.78 -29.89
C PHE A 382 34.41 -18.79 -28.86
N ASP A 383 33.72 -19.84 -29.31
CA ASP A 383 33.20 -20.93 -28.47
C ASP A 383 34.31 -21.67 -27.73
N MET A 384 35.46 -21.84 -28.37
CA MET A 384 36.62 -22.50 -27.79
C MET A 384 37.20 -21.75 -26.58
N MET A 385 37.27 -20.42 -26.66
CA MET A 385 37.81 -19.57 -25.60
C MET A 385 36.79 -19.39 -24.47
N LEU A 386 35.49 -19.27 -24.79
CA LEU A 386 34.42 -19.38 -23.80
C LEU A 386 34.41 -20.76 -23.11
N GLY A 387 34.75 -21.83 -23.83
CA GLY A 387 34.93 -23.17 -23.27
C GLY A 387 36.00 -23.21 -22.18
N VAL A 388 37.16 -22.58 -22.40
CA VAL A 388 38.21 -22.46 -21.37
C VAL A 388 37.73 -21.66 -20.15
N ILE A 389 37.06 -20.54 -20.39
CA ILE A 389 36.56 -19.66 -19.32
C ILE A 389 35.50 -20.38 -18.48
N TYR A 390 34.57 -21.08 -19.14
CA TYR A 390 33.52 -21.86 -18.50
C TYR A 390 34.08 -22.99 -17.64
N GLN A 391 35.03 -23.77 -18.17
CA GLN A 391 35.62 -24.89 -17.42
C GLN A 391 36.42 -24.40 -16.20
N ARG A 392 37.01 -23.20 -16.26
CA ARG A 392 37.68 -22.59 -15.10
C ARG A 392 36.69 -22.12 -14.03
N ASP A 393 35.57 -21.50 -14.42
CA ASP A 393 34.50 -21.11 -13.49
C ASP A 393 33.92 -22.35 -12.79
N GLU A 394 33.71 -23.46 -13.53
CA GLU A 394 33.27 -24.74 -12.96
C GLU A 394 34.27 -25.31 -11.95
N ILE A 395 35.58 -25.34 -12.29
CA ILE A 395 36.64 -25.78 -11.38
C ILE A 395 36.66 -24.93 -10.10
N GLN A 396 36.51 -23.61 -10.22
CA GLN A 396 36.47 -22.71 -9.06
C GLN A 396 35.25 -22.96 -8.18
N ASN A 397 34.05 -23.00 -8.76
CA ASN A 397 32.81 -23.23 -8.03
C ASN A 397 32.86 -24.57 -7.30
N PHE A 398 33.39 -25.58 -7.99
CA PHE A 398 33.54 -26.91 -7.41
C PHE A 398 34.57 -26.95 -6.28
N CYS A 399 35.72 -26.27 -6.41
CA CYS A 399 36.67 -26.15 -5.30
C CYS A 399 36.06 -25.44 -4.10
N ALA A 400 35.27 -24.37 -4.32
CA ALA A 400 34.55 -23.69 -3.24
C ALA A 400 33.53 -24.62 -2.57
N GLU A 401 32.74 -25.37 -3.36
CA GLU A 401 31.79 -26.36 -2.85
C GLU A 401 32.49 -27.45 -2.01
N LEU A 402 33.62 -27.98 -2.49
CA LEU A 402 34.39 -28.97 -1.73
C LEU A 402 34.91 -28.41 -0.40
N ILE A 403 35.44 -27.18 -0.40
CA ILE A 403 35.94 -26.51 0.81
C ILE A 403 34.82 -26.27 1.83
N GLU A 404 33.61 -25.92 1.38
CA GLU A 404 32.45 -25.71 2.25
C GLU A 404 31.85 -27.02 2.76
N THR A 405 31.92 -28.09 1.96
CA THR A 405 31.21 -29.34 2.24
C THR A 405 32.04 -30.32 3.08
N PHE A 406 33.37 -30.33 2.92
CA PHE A 406 34.22 -31.36 3.53
C PHE A 406 35.31 -30.78 4.44
N GLU A 407 35.52 -31.41 5.60
CA GLU A 407 36.65 -31.12 6.48
C GLU A 407 37.91 -31.85 5.97
N PHE A 408 38.79 -31.11 5.30
CA PHE A 408 40.00 -31.68 4.68
C PHE A 408 41.00 -32.26 5.70
N ASP A 409 41.02 -31.77 6.95
CA ASP A 409 41.84 -32.35 8.02
C ASP A 409 41.36 -33.76 8.39
N ALA A 410 40.05 -33.98 8.37
CA ALA A 410 39.45 -35.31 8.55
C ALA A 410 39.81 -36.24 7.38
N ILE A 411 39.72 -35.75 6.14
CA ILE A 411 40.13 -36.49 4.93
C ILE A 411 41.61 -36.92 5.03
N ASN A 412 42.51 -35.99 5.37
CA ASN A 412 43.94 -36.30 5.52
C ASN A 412 44.19 -37.32 6.63
N THR A 413 43.44 -37.25 7.73
CA THR A 413 43.51 -38.23 8.82
C THR A 413 43.09 -39.62 8.36
N THR A 414 41.99 -39.73 7.60
CA THR A 414 41.53 -40.99 7.00
C THR A 414 42.55 -41.55 5.98
N LEU A 415 43.16 -40.70 5.16
CA LEU A 415 44.20 -41.10 4.19
C LEU A 415 45.45 -41.69 4.88
N ASN A 416 45.85 -41.16 6.05
CA ASN A 416 46.99 -41.72 6.82
C ASN A 416 46.72 -43.16 7.28
N HIS A 417 45.47 -43.45 7.69
CA HIS A 417 45.06 -44.81 8.03
C HIS A 417 45.00 -45.70 6.78
N PHE A 418 44.57 -45.15 5.64
CA PHE A 418 44.54 -45.85 4.36
C PHE A 418 45.95 -46.27 3.89
N GLU A 419 46.95 -45.40 4.06
CA GLU A 419 48.36 -45.65 3.73
C GLU A 419 48.95 -46.84 4.52
N GLY A 420 48.54 -47.01 5.78
CA GLY A 420 48.99 -48.10 6.65
C GLY A 420 48.38 -49.48 6.37
N LEU A 421 47.33 -49.56 5.55
CA LEU A 421 46.60 -50.81 5.32
C LEU A 421 47.37 -51.80 4.44
N LYS A 422 47.35 -53.08 4.83
CA LYS A 422 47.78 -54.18 3.95
C LYS A 422 46.59 -54.61 3.11
N LEU A 423 46.61 -54.28 1.82
CA LEU A 423 45.52 -54.58 0.91
C LEU A 423 45.55 -56.06 0.48
N PRO A 424 44.45 -56.82 0.65
CA PRO A 424 44.30 -58.17 0.11
C PRO A 424 44.30 -58.18 -1.43
N THR A 425 44.33 -59.36 -2.05
CA THR A 425 44.30 -59.50 -3.53
C THR A 425 42.89 -59.53 -4.14
N ASN A 426 41.84 -59.70 -3.32
CA ASN A 426 40.45 -59.77 -3.77
C ASN A 426 39.69 -58.46 -3.45
N LEU A 427 38.95 -57.91 -4.41
CA LEU A 427 38.19 -56.66 -4.28
C LEU A 427 37.17 -56.68 -3.14
N GLY A 428 36.49 -57.81 -2.90
CA GLY A 428 35.50 -57.94 -1.83
C GLY A 428 36.13 -57.84 -0.43
N ASP A 429 37.33 -58.38 -0.27
CA ASP A 429 38.06 -58.30 1.00
C ASP A 429 38.75 -56.95 1.17
N ILE A 430 39.26 -56.35 0.08
CA ILE A 430 39.76 -54.97 0.06
C ILE A 430 38.68 -54.00 0.56
N LYS A 431 37.44 -54.09 0.05
CA LYS A 431 36.33 -53.24 0.50
C LYS A 431 36.06 -53.36 1.99
N LYS A 432 36.09 -54.59 2.54
CA LYS A 432 35.89 -54.83 3.97
C LYS A 432 36.99 -54.22 4.83
N GLU A 433 38.25 -54.26 4.39
CA GLU A 433 39.35 -53.67 5.16
C GLU A 433 39.33 -52.13 5.09
N ILE A 434 39.00 -51.55 3.94
CA ILE A 434 38.90 -50.10 3.77
C ILE A 434 37.71 -49.51 4.57
N GLN A 435 36.57 -50.21 4.64
CA GLN A 435 35.40 -49.77 5.41
C GLN A 435 35.62 -49.70 6.92
N LYS A 436 36.69 -50.34 7.44
CA LYS A 436 37.06 -50.26 8.86
C LYS A 436 37.81 -48.99 9.23
N ILE A 437 38.26 -48.20 8.25
CA ILE A 437 38.99 -46.97 8.50
C ILE A 437 38.02 -45.93 9.10
N PRO A 438 38.41 -45.23 10.19
CA PRO A 438 37.63 -44.12 10.71
C PRO A 438 37.34 -43.06 9.64
N ASP A 439 36.07 -42.64 9.57
CA ASP A 439 35.58 -41.61 8.65
C ASP A 439 35.75 -41.92 7.15
N TYR A 440 35.89 -43.21 6.77
CA TYR A 440 35.97 -43.64 5.37
C TYR A 440 34.78 -43.17 4.52
N SER A 441 33.56 -43.11 5.07
CA SER A 441 32.39 -42.61 4.35
C SER A 441 32.56 -41.18 3.86
N THR A 442 33.28 -40.36 4.61
CA THR A 442 33.58 -38.96 4.25
C THR A 442 34.61 -38.91 3.12
N LEU A 443 35.65 -39.74 3.17
CA LEU A 443 36.62 -39.90 2.08
C LEU A 443 35.95 -40.45 0.81
N GLU A 444 35.07 -41.45 0.94
CA GLU A 444 34.33 -42.04 -0.17
C GLU A 444 33.37 -41.02 -0.82
N ALA A 445 32.65 -40.23 -0.03
CA ALA A 445 31.83 -39.14 -0.53
C ALA A 445 32.68 -38.07 -1.25
N PHE A 446 33.83 -37.69 -0.68
CA PHE A 446 34.75 -36.74 -1.30
C PHE A 446 35.28 -37.24 -2.65
N LEU A 447 35.82 -38.46 -2.70
CA LEU A 447 36.39 -39.05 -3.92
C LEU A 447 35.34 -39.24 -5.02
N ASN A 448 34.09 -39.57 -4.67
CA ASN A 448 33.00 -39.65 -5.64
C ASN A 448 32.66 -38.27 -6.23
N THR A 449 32.58 -37.25 -5.39
CA THR A 449 32.33 -35.87 -5.82
C THR A 449 33.45 -35.37 -6.73
N PHE A 450 34.71 -35.68 -6.40
CA PHE A 450 35.93 -35.30 -7.13
C PHE A 450 35.91 -35.64 -8.63
N SER A 451 35.17 -36.67 -9.06
CA SER A 451 35.06 -37.08 -10.47
C SER A 451 34.51 -35.99 -11.40
N LYS A 452 33.66 -35.08 -10.91
CA LYS A 452 33.15 -33.94 -11.70
C LYS A 452 34.24 -32.91 -11.99
N PHE A 453 35.10 -32.66 -11.01
CA PHE A 453 36.27 -31.80 -11.15
C PHE A 453 37.32 -32.39 -12.07
N ALA A 454 37.56 -33.69 -11.98
CA ALA A 454 38.45 -34.42 -12.88
C ALA A 454 38.10 -34.18 -14.36
N THR A 455 36.81 -34.25 -14.67
CA THR A 455 36.29 -34.02 -16.04
C THR A 455 36.54 -32.59 -16.50
N SER A 456 36.21 -31.61 -15.65
CA SER A 456 36.34 -30.18 -15.98
C SER A 456 37.80 -29.75 -16.18
N GLN A 457 38.70 -30.27 -15.35
CA GLN A 457 40.15 -30.02 -15.46
C GLN A 457 40.77 -30.70 -16.69
N THR A 458 40.28 -31.88 -17.08
CA THR A 458 40.68 -32.57 -18.31
C THR A 458 40.23 -31.80 -19.56
N ASP A 459 38.99 -31.29 -19.56
CA ASP A 459 38.49 -30.46 -20.66
C ASP A 459 39.27 -29.15 -20.78
N LEU A 460 39.57 -28.49 -19.66
CA LEU A 460 40.43 -27.32 -19.62
C LEU A 460 41.80 -27.60 -20.24
N TYR A 461 42.42 -28.74 -19.92
CA TYR A 461 43.68 -29.17 -20.51
C TYR A 461 43.57 -29.38 -22.03
N ARG A 462 42.52 -30.06 -22.49
CA ARG A 462 42.25 -30.27 -23.93
C ARG A 462 42.16 -28.95 -24.68
N TYR A 463 41.41 -27.97 -24.16
CA TYR A 463 41.30 -26.66 -24.79
C TYR A 463 42.62 -25.86 -24.74
N SER A 464 43.40 -25.99 -23.64
CA SER A 464 44.70 -25.31 -23.48
C SER A 464 45.75 -25.76 -24.50
N SER A 465 45.72 -27.04 -24.89
CA SER A 465 46.68 -27.62 -25.86
C SER A 465 46.53 -27.05 -27.28
N GLN A 466 45.44 -26.34 -27.55
CA GLN A 466 45.10 -25.79 -28.87
C GLN A 466 45.13 -24.24 -28.89
N ARG A 467 45.74 -23.61 -27.86
CA ARG A 467 45.80 -22.14 -27.59
C ARG A 467 46.42 -21.28 -28.71
N GLY A 468 47.19 -21.86 -29.63
CA GLY A 468 47.91 -21.13 -30.69
C GLY A 468 47.02 -20.32 -31.65
N SER A 469 45.70 -20.48 -31.59
CA SER A 469 44.71 -19.81 -32.44
C SER A 469 44.11 -18.52 -31.86
N TRP A 470 44.39 -18.16 -30.59
CA TRP A 470 43.81 -16.97 -29.94
C TRP A 470 44.63 -15.71 -30.24
N ASN A 471 44.35 -15.05 -31.36
CA ASN A 471 44.92 -13.73 -31.66
C ASN A 471 43.85 -12.64 -31.67
N ASP A 472 44.26 -11.37 -31.47
CA ASP A 472 43.35 -10.21 -31.48
C ASP A 472 42.56 -10.10 -32.78
N ARG A 473 43.07 -10.70 -33.87
CA ARG A 473 42.39 -10.71 -35.18
C ARG A 473 41.15 -11.58 -35.18
N VAL A 474 41.07 -12.67 -34.41
CA VAL A 474 39.86 -13.50 -34.35
C VAL A 474 38.73 -12.75 -33.64
N PHE A 475 39.02 -12.05 -32.54
CA PHE A 475 38.04 -11.25 -31.79
C PHE A 475 37.55 -10.04 -32.58
N ASP A 476 38.47 -9.24 -33.11
CA ASP A 476 38.15 -8.10 -33.94
C ASP A 476 37.36 -8.54 -35.19
N ALA A 477 37.69 -9.70 -35.77
CA ALA A 477 36.95 -10.26 -36.90
C ALA A 477 35.54 -10.72 -36.49
N THR A 478 35.36 -11.38 -35.34
CA THR A 478 34.04 -11.85 -34.88
C THR A 478 33.13 -10.68 -34.50
N LEU A 479 33.61 -9.72 -33.71
CA LEU A 479 32.83 -8.53 -33.35
C LEU A 479 32.44 -7.73 -34.60
N LYS A 480 33.39 -7.55 -35.52
CA LYS A 480 33.12 -6.89 -36.80
C LYS A 480 32.08 -7.66 -37.62
N LYS A 481 32.21 -8.98 -37.75
CA LYS A 481 31.24 -9.82 -38.48
C LYS A 481 29.83 -9.76 -37.89
N ILE A 482 29.69 -9.79 -36.56
CA ILE A 482 28.38 -9.67 -35.89
C ILE A 482 27.77 -8.29 -36.14
N LYS A 483 28.54 -7.20 -35.94
CA LYS A 483 28.09 -5.84 -36.25
C LYS A 483 27.76 -5.65 -37.73
N ASP A 484 28.53 -6.29 -38.60
CA ASP A 484 28.34 -6.21 -40.04
C ASP A 484 27.21 -7.09 -40.57
N SER A 485 26.66 -7.98 -39.74
CA SER A 485 25.55 -8.86 -40.10
C SER A 485 24.28 -8.05 -40.45
N GLY A 486 23.52 -8.53 -41.44
CA GLY A 486 22.27 -7.85 -41.82
C GLY A 486 21.25 -7.78 -40.70
N VAL A 487 21.19 -8.81 -39.83
CA VAL A 487 20.28 -8.81 -38.67
C VAL A 487 20.62 -7.67 -37.70
N MET A 488 21.89 -7.49 -37.32
CA MET A 488 22.28 -6.42 -36.40
C MET A 488 22.14 -5.04 -37.02
N LYS A 489 22.49 -4.87 -38.30
CA LYS A 489 22.30 -3.60 -39.02
C LYS A 489 20.83 -3.20 -39.08
N ASN A 490 19.94 -4.14 -39.35
CA ASN A 490 18.51 -3.87 -39.39
C ASN A 490 17.96 -3.46 -38.01
N LEU A 491 18.40 -4.12 -36.94
CA LEU A 491 18.01 -3.77 -35.57
C LEU A 491 18.59 -2.42 -35.12
N GLU A 492 19.83 -2.12 -35.49
CA GLU A 492 20.47 -0.83 -35.19
C GLU A 492 19.75 0.31 -35.93
N ASN A 493 19.40 0.10 -37.20
CA ASN A 493 18.61 1.06 -37.98
C ASN A 493 17.22 1.29 -37.38
N LEU A 494 16.53 0.22 -36.95
CA LEU A 494 15.24 0.34 -36.25
C LEU A 494 15.35 1.19 -34.99
N ASN A 495 16.42 0.99 -34.22
CA ASN A 495 16.69 1.75 -33.00
C ASN A 495 16.99 3.23 -33.32
N ILE A 496 17.84 3.50 -34.32
CA ILE A 496 18.19 4.85 -34.77
C ILE A 496 16.97 5.61 -35.30
N ASN A 497 16.14 4.94 -36.08
CA ASN A 497 14.92 5.52 -36.65
C ASN A 497 13.76 5.60 -35.65
N GLY A 498 14.00 5.26 -34.37
CA GLY A 498 13.05 5.48 -33.28
C GLY A 498 11.86 4.51 -33.26
N PHE A 499 12.07 3.25 -33.65
CA PHE A 499 11.01 2.25 -33.57
C PHE A 499 10.51 2.07 -32.13
N LYS A 500 9.23 2.38 -31.89
CA LYS A 500 8.58 2.39 -30.57
C LYS A 500 8.17 0.99 -30.11
N ILE A 501 9.14 0.13 -29.84
CA ILE A 501 8.92 -1.29 -29.55
C ILE A 501 8.08 -1.54 -28.29
N VAL A 502 8.23 -0.70 -27.26
CA VAL A 502 7.52 -0.85 -25.97
C VAL A 502 6.03 -0.59 -26.16
N GLU A 503 5.69 0.56 -26.75
CA GLU A 503 4.31 0.95 -27.02
C GLU A 503 3.64 0.01 -28.01
N PHE A 504 4.40 -0.46 -29.01
CA PHE A 504 3.92 -1.45 -29.97
C PHE A 504 3.59 -2.77 -29.29
N ARG A 505 4.48 -3.29 -28.43
CA ARG A 505 4.23 -4.51 -27.64
C ARG A 505 3.02 -4.36 -26.72
N GLU A 506 2.90 -3.24 -26.01
CA GLU A 506 1.75 -2.97 -25.13
C GLU A 506 0.43 -2.97 -25.90
N LEU A 507 0.41 -2.40 -27.11
CA LEU A 507 -0.74 -2.47 -28.00
C LEU A 507 -1.07 -3.91 -28.41
N VAL A 508 -0.08 -4.68 -28.87
CA VAL A 508 -0.32 -6.07 -29.30
C VAL A 508 -0.78 -6.92 -28.12
N GLN A 509 -0.21 -6.73 -26.93
CA GLN A 509 -0.63 -7.43 -25.71
C GLN A 509 -2.06 -7.06 -25.30
N PHE A 510 -2.43 -5.78 -25.37
CA PHE A 510 -3.82 -5.36 -25.11
C PHE A 510 -4.82 -6.02 -26.06
N LEU A 511 -4.49 -6.08 -27.36
CA LEU A 511 -5.34 -6.73 -28.35
C LEU A 511 -5.45 -8.24 -28.10
N GLU A 512 -4.38 -8.86 -27.58
CA GLU A 512 -4.37 -10.26 -27.17
C GLU A 512 -5.24 -10.49 -25.94
N ASP A 513 -5.10 -9.67 -24.91
CA ASP A 513 -5.92 -9.79 -23.70
C ASP A 513 -7.42 -9.63 -24.03
N LEU A 514 -7.74 -8.75 -24.98
CA LEU A 514 -9.09 -8.59 -25.52
C LEU A 514 -9.53 -9.79 -26.38
N ARG A 515 -8.62 -10.47 -27.07
CA ARG A 515 -8.89 -11.72 -27.83
C ARG A 515 -9.08 -12.93 -26.90
N GLU A 516 -8.14 -13.20 -25.99
CA GLU A 516 -8.15 -14.32 -25.05
C GLU A 516 -9.36 -14.29 -24.11
N SER A 517 -9.96 -13.11 -23.91
CA SER A 517 -11.25 -13.00 -23.22
C SER A 517 -12.41 -13.75 -23.91
N ASN A 518 -12.22 -14.29 -25.14
CA ASN A 518 -13.29 -14.78 -26.01
C ASN A 518 -13.10 -16.16 -26.67
N LEU A 519 -11.99 -16.87 -26.43
CA LEU A 519 -11.77 -18.20 -27.02
C LEU A 519 -12.33 -19.32 -26.11
N GLN A 520 -13.23 -20.16 -26.66
CA GLN A 520 -13.67 -21.41 -26.04
C GLN A 520 -12.74 -22.56 -26.47
N GLU A 521 -12.20 -23.25 -25.46
CA GLU A 521 -11.65 -24.61 -25.48
C GLU A 521 -10.48 -24.90 -26.43
N SER A 522 -9.26 -24.97 -25.86
CA SER A 522 -8.60 -26.27 -25.68
C SER A 522 -7.34 -26.15 -24.81
N ASN A 523 -7.33 -26.91 -23.70
CA ASN A 523 -6.15 -27.39 -22.96
C ASN A 523 -5.18 -26.44 -22.23
N GLN A 524 -5.48 -25.16 -21.98
CA GLN A 524 -4.65 -24.35 -21.06
C GLN A 524 -5.45 -23.68 -19.93
N LYS A 525 -4.88 -23.76 -18.71
CA LYS A 525 -5.42 -23.40 -17.40
C LYS A 525 -5.61 -21.89 -17.14
N THR A 526 -5.65 -21.04 -18.16
CA THR A 526 -5.61 -19.58 -17.98
C THR A 526 -6.46 -18.87 -19.03
N ALA A 527 -7.79 -18.97 -18.94
CA ALA A 527 -8.70 -18.07 -19.68
C ALA A 527 -8.87 -16.73 -18.91
N TYR A 528 -8.87 -15.60 -19.63
CA TYR A 528 -8.83 -14.23 -19.09
C TYR A 528 -10.20 -13.67 -18.67
N PHE A 529 -11.32 -14.17 -19.22
CA PHE A 529 -12.70 -13.92 -18.79
C PHE A 529 -13.42 -15.27 -18.67
N PRO A 530 -14.52 -15.38 -17.89
CA PRO A 530 -15.11 -16.67 -17.59
C PRO A 530 -15.49 -17.42 -18.87
N ASP A 531 -15.15 -18.71 -18.89
CA ASP A 531 -15.66 -19.68 -19.86
C ASP A 531 -17.21 -19.70 -19.92
N LYS A 532 -17.75 -20.53 -20.81
CA LYS A 532 -19.20 -20.74 -20.96
C LYS A 532 -19.92 -21.01 -19.63
N ASP A 533 -19.22 -21.62 -18.68
CA ASP A 533 -19.79 -22.16 -17.44
C ASP A 533 -19.72 -21.16 -16.28
N ASN A 534 -18.77 -20.21 -16.32
CA ASN A 534 -18.54 -19.23 -15.26
C ASN A 534 -19.24 -17.88 -15.51
N TYR A 535 -19.59 -17.55 -16.75
CA TYR A 535 -20.32 -16.31 -17.07
C TYR A 535 -21.74 -16.28 -16.47
N PRO A 536 -22.53 -17.37 -16.53
CA PRO A 536 -23.80 -17.44 -15.81
C PRO A 536 -23.64 -17.30 -14.29
N LYS A 537 -22.53 -17.76 -13.72
CA LYS A 537 -22.25 -17.65 -12.28
C LYS A 537 -22.06 -16.17 -11.89
N PHE A 538 -21.24 -15.44 -12.64
CA PHE A 538 -21.06 -14.00 -12.41
C PHE A 538 -22.34 -13.18 -12.63
N GLY A 539 -23.15 -13.55 -13.63
CA GLY A 539 -24.49 -12.98 -13.81
C GLY A 539 -25.39 -13.17 -12.60
N LYS A 540 -25.44 -14.41 -12.07
CA LYS A 540 -26.21 -14.75 -10.87
C LYS A 540 -25.80 -13.91 -9.65
N PHE A 541 -24.51 -13.59 -9.49
CA PHE A 541 -24.07 -12.72 -8.40
C PHE A 541 -24.74 -11.34 -8.44
N PHE A 542 -24.72 -10.67 -9.60
CA PHE A 542 -25.36 -9.35 -9.74
C PHE A 542 -26.89 -9.43 -9.70
N GLU A 543 -27.50 -10.51 -10.17
CA GLU A 543 -28.94 -10.74 -10.05
C GLU A 543 -29.36 -10.88 -8.57
N ALA A 544 -28.64 -11.69 -7.80
CA ALA A 544 -28.89 -11.85 -6.37
C ALA A 544 -28.68 -10.53 -5.61
N TYR A 545 -27.65 -9.76 -5.97
CA TYR A 545 -27.42 -8.44 -5.42
C TYR A 545 -28.59 -7.48 -5.72
N ALA A 546 -29.04 -7.39 -6.97
CA ALA A 546 -30.17 -6.56 -7.36
C ALA A 546 -31.46 -6.98 -6.62
N ASN A 547 -31.69 -8.29 -6.45
CA ASN A 547 -32.83 -8.81 -5.70
C ASN A 547 -32.80 -8.38 -4.22
N MET A 548 -31.65 -8.52 -3.55
CA MET A 548 -31.44 -8.07 -2.17
C MET A 548 -31.66 -6.56 -2.02
N LYS A 549 -31.09 -5.77 -2.93
CA LYS A 549 -31.25 -4.31 -2.96
C LYS A 549 -32.73 -3.91 -3.09
N ASN A 550 -33.45 -4.53 -4.02
CA ASN A 550 -34.87 -4.26 -4.25
C ASN A 550 -35.75 -4.64 -3.04
N SER A 551 -35.46 -5.76 -2.38
CA SER A 551 -36.16 -6.16 -1.15
C SER A 551 -35.93 -5.17 -0.02
N THR A 552 -34.71 -4.64 0.12
CA THR A 552 -34.36 -3.62 1.11
C THR A 552 -35.15 -2.33 0.89
N LEU A 553 -35.17 -1.82 -0.35
CA LEU A 553 -35.90 -0.60 -0.70
C LEU A 553 -37.42 -0.74 -0.45
N LYS A 554 -37.99 -1.93 -0.65
CA LYS A 554 -39.40 -2.21 -0.32
C LYS A 554 -39.67 -2.03 1.18
N ILE A 555 -38.83 -2.59 2.05
CA ILE A 555 -38.98 -2.48 3.51
C ILE A 555 -38.74 -1.05 3.99
N GLU A 556 -37.71 -0.37 3.48
CA GLU A 556 -37.48 1.05 3.81
C GLU A 556 -38.74 1.88 3.53
N ASN A 557 -39.39 1.65 2.39
CA ASN A 557 -40.63 2.31 2.03
C ASN A 557 -41.81 1.93 2.94
N PHE A 558 -41.88 0.69 3.42
CA PHE A 558 -42.90 0.27 4.39
C PHE A 558 -42.72 0.95 5.75
N ILE A 559 -41.50 0.98 6.29
CA ILE A 559 -41.19 1.61 7.58
C ILE A 559 -41.46 3.12 7.51
N LYS A 560 -41.09 3.79 6.40
CA LYS A 560 -41.42 5.21 6.17
C LYS A 560 -42.92 5.49 6.20
N LYS A 561 -43.73 4.61 5.58
CA LYS A 561 -45.20 4.74 5.61
C LYS A 561 -45.77 4.52 7.01
N MET A 562 -45.15 3.65 7.80
CA MET A 562 -45.57 3.35 9.17
C MET A 562 -45.59 4.60 10.07
N GLY A 563 -44.57 5.47 9.95
CA GLY A 563 -44.48 6.73 10.69
C GLY A 563 -45.53 7.78 10.30
N THR A 564 -46.30 7.55 9.24
CA THR A 564 -47.42 8.43 8.84
C THR A 564 -48.74 8.05 9.50
N ILE A 565 -48.83 6.89 10.16
CA ILE A 565 -50.03 6.42 10.83
C ILE A 565 -50.12 7.14 12.19
N PRO A 566 -51.10 8.04 12.40
CA PRO A 566 -51.24 8.75 13.66
C PRO A 566 -51.64 7.76 14.76
N SER A 567 -50.91 7.75 15.87
CA SER A 567 -51.25 6.93 17.02
C SER A 567 -50.74 7.58 18.30
N GLN A 568 -51.64 8.23 19.04
CA GLN A 568 -51.27 8.92 20.27
C GLN A 568 -50.92 7.91 21.38
N ILE A 569 -51.60 6.76 21.41
CA ILE A 569 -51.41 5.70 22.42
C ILE A 569 -49.97 5.15 22.44
N VAL A 570 -49.28 5.04 21.30
CA VAL A 570 -47.87 4.61 21.24
C VAL A 570 -46.88 5.76 21.43
N VAL A 571 -47.28 7.01 21.11
CA VAL A 571 -46.47 8.22 21.33
C VAL A 571 -46.42 8.58 22.82
N ASP A 572 -47.51 8.35 23.55
CA ASP A 572 -47.61 8.64 24.98
C ASP A 572 -46.89 7.62 25.87
N PHE A 573 -46.47 6.47 25.31
CA PHE A 573 -45.64 5.48 26.01
C PHE A 573 -44.22 6.05 26.22
N LYS A 574 -43.97 6.62 27.39
CA LYS A 574 -42.73 7.36 27.67
C LYS A 574 -41.53 6.43 27.79
N ASN A 575 -40.37 6.92 27.34
CA ASN A 575 -39.10 6.19 27.38
C ASN A 575 -39.15 4.81 26.69
N SER A 576 -40.08 4.63 25.73
CA SER A 576 -40.36 3.34 25.07
C SER A 576 -39.10 2.67 24.52
N LEU A 577 -38.20 3.40 23.86
CA LEU A 577 -36.95 2.85 23.33
C LEU A 577 -36.02 2.34 24.45
N ALA A 578 -35.78 3.14 25.49
CA ALA A 578 -34.91 2.74 26.60
C ALA A 578 -35.45 1.51 27.34
N LEU A 579 -36.76 1.49 27.61
CA LEU A 579 -37.44 0.35 28.24
C LEU A 579 -37.39 -0.89 27.35
N SER A 580 -37.64 -0.73 26.04
CA SER A 580 -37.53 -1.82 25.07
C SER A 580 -36.13 -2.38 24.98
N THR A 581 -35.09 -1.54 24.97
CA THR A 581 -33.70 -2.01 24.88
C THR A 581 -33.29 -2.76 26.13
N GLN A 582 -33.57 -2.21 27.32
CA GLN A 582 -33.22 -2.84 28.60
C GLN A 582 -33.92 -4.18 28.78
N PHE A 583 -35.24 -4.19 28.59
CA PHE A 583 -36.05 -5.39 28.76
C PHE A 583 -35.76 -6.43 27.67
N GLY A 584 -35.69 -6.01 26.40
CA GLY A 584 -35.41 -6.88 25.26
C GLY A 584 -34.07 -7.60 25.39
N ARG A 585 -33.00 -6.88 25.77
CA ARG A 585 -31.67 -7.50 25.98
C ARG A 585 -31.70 -8.55 27.07
N GLY A 586 -32.30 -8.28 28.23
CA GLY A 586 -32.40 -9.28 29.29
C GLY A 586 -33.26 -10.48 28.86
N MET A 587 -34.34 -10.24 28.11
CA MET A 587 -35.16 -11.32 27.57
C MET A 587 -34.42 -12.17 26.51
N LYS A 588 -33.48 -11.60 25.74
CA LYS A 588 -32.57 -12.38 24.89
C LYS A 588 -31.67 -13.30 25.72
N VAL A 589 -31.06 -12.80 26.80
CA VAL A 589 -30.23 -13.66 27.68
C VAL A 589 -31.08 -14.77 28.29
N TYR A 590 -32.30 -14.46 28.74
CA TYR A 590 -33.23 -15.46 29.27
C TYR A 590 -33.65 -16.49 28.21
N ARG A 591 -33.82 -16.06 26.95
CA ARG A 591 -34.02 -16.97 25.80
C ARG A 591 -32.85 -17.93 25.67
N ASP A 592 -31.63 -17.42 25.67
CA ASP A 592 -30.43 -18.22 25.43
C ASP A 592 -30.27 -19.28 26.55
N ILE A 593 -30.56 -18.93 27.80
CA ILE A 593 -30.67 -19.87 28.93
C ILE A 593 -31.76 -20.93 28.70
N ALA A 594 -32.98 -20.50 28.36
CA ALA A 594 -34.10 -21.42 28.15
C ALA A 594 -33.89 -22.36 26.94
N TYR A 595 -33.26 -21.86 25.88
CA TYR A 595 -32.97 -22.62 24.67
C TYR A 595 -31.80 -23.57 24.90
N ALA A 596 -30.75 -23.16 25.61
CA ALA A 596 -29.67 -24.06 26.03
C ALA A 596 -30.21 -25.26 26.82
N TYR A 597 -31.16 -25.04 27.73
CA TYR A 597 -31.84 -26.14 28.44
C TYR A 597 -32.63 -27.06 27.49
N SER A 598 -33.34 -26.45 26.52
CA SER A 598 -34.12 -27.22 25.54
C SER A 598 -33.23 -28.06 24.61
N LEU A 599 -32.06 -27.52 24.25
CA LEU A 599 -31.07 -28.12 23.35
C LEU A 599 -29.95 -28.87 24.12
N ARG A 600 -30.20 -29.23 25.39
CA ARG A 600 -29.20 -29.91 26.23
C ARG A 600 -28.68 -31.21 25.61
N ASP A 601 -29.53 -31.94 24.89
CA ASP A 601 -29.12 -33.18 24.20
C ASP A 601 -28.12 -32.88 23.08
N GLN A 602 -28.28 -31.76 22.35
CA GLN A 602 -27.35 -31.29 21.32
C GLN A 602 -26.04 -30.78 21.92
N LEU A 603 -26.12 -30.11 23.08
CA LEU A 603 -24.94 -29.74 23.87
C LEU A 603 -24.17 -30.99 24.32
N LEU A 604 -24.87 -32.03 24.82
CA LEU A 604 -24.27 -33.31 25.19
C LEU A 604 -23.60 -33.98 23.97
N LYS A 605 -24.29 -34.02 22.82
CA LYS A 605 -23.73 -34.55 21.57
C LYS A 605 -22.45 -33.83 21.13
N SER A 606 -22.33 -32.52 21.38
CA SER A 606 -21.11 -31.79 21.04
C SER A 606 -19.87 -32.24 21.84
N MET A 607 -20.08 -32.90 22.98
CA MET A 607 -19.02 -33.51 23.78
C MET A 607 -18.53 -34.86 23.23
N GLU A 608 -19.29 -35.45 22.31
CA GLU A 608 -19.06 -36.78 21.73
C GLU A 608 -18.55 -36.71 20.29
N TYR A 609 -18.22 -35.51 19.78
CA TYR A 609 -17.60 -35.35 18.47
C TYR A 609 -16.33 -36.20 18.34
N SER A 610 -16.10 -36.78 17.17
CA SER A 610 -14.96 -37.66 16.92
C SER A 610 -13.62 -36.92 17.05
N GLU A 611 -12.52 -37.66 17.23
CA GLU A 611 -11.18 -37.06 17.33
C GLU A 611 -10.83 -36.22 16.09
N GLU A 612 -11.29 -36.65 14.92
CA GLU A 612 -11.10 -35.94 13.64
C GLU A 612 -11.75 -34.54 13.68
N VAL A 613 -13.03 -34.48 14.06
CA VAL A 613 -13.79 -33.22 14.17
C VAL A 613 -13.19 -32.32 15.25
N ASN A 614 -12.85 -32.89 16.42
CA ASN A 614 -12.23 -32.15 17.51
C ASN A 614 -10.90 -31.51 17.10
N LYS A 615 -10.03 -32.26 16.43
CA LYS A 615 -8.76 -31.76 15.93
C LYS A 615 -8.95 -30.66 14.89
N ALA A 616 -9.92 -30.82 13.99
CA ALA A 616 -10.25 -29.79 13.01
C ALA A 616 -10.69 -28.47 13.66
N ILE A 617 -11.54 -28.53 14.69
CA ILE A 617 -11.95 -27.34 15.46
C ILE A 617 -10.74 -26.72 16.19
N GLN A 618 -9.83 -27.51 16.75
CA GLN A 618 -8.66 -27.02 17.49
C GLN A 618 -7.60 -26.34 16.60
N GLU A 619 -7.30 -26.91 15.44
CA GLU A 619 -6.16 -26.49 14.61
C GLU A 619 -6.52 -25.41 13.58
N ASN A 620 -7.78 -25.39 13.10
CA ASN A 620 -8.17 -24.58 11.93
C ASN A 620 -9.23 -23.51 12.22
N ASN A 621 -9.52 -23.22 13.50
CA ASN A 621 -10.50 -22.19 13.84
C ASN A 621 -9.82 -20.82 13.90
N ASN A 622 -10.33 -19.87 13.11
CA ASN A 622 -9.77 -18.51 13.01
C ASN A 622 -10.10 -17.67 14.26
N HIS A 623 -11.02 -18.11 15.12
CA HIS A 623 -11.41 -17.43 16.35
C HIS A 623 -10.71 -18.07 17.55
N GLN A 624 -9.81 -17.29 18.15
CA GLN A 624 -8.90 -17.74 19.20
C GLN A 624 -9.65 -18.27 20.44
N HIS A 625 -10.81 -17.71 20.77
CA HIS A 625 -11.57 -18.10 21.96
C HIS A 625 -12.15 -19.52 21.81
N VAL A 626 -12.70 -19.87 20.64
CA VAL A 626 -13.13 -21.25 20.34
C VAL A 626 -11.94 -22.20 20.34
N ALA A 627 -10.85 -21.84 19.63
CA ALA A 627 -9.67 -22.69 19.57
C ALA A 627 -9.07 -22.96 20.96
N GLN A 628 -9.05 -21.96 21.85
CA GLN A 628 -8.56 -22.10 23.22
C GLN A 628 -9.48 -22.95 24.10
N PHE A 629 -10.79 -22.72 24.04
CA PHE A 629 -11.75 -23.54 24.78
C PHE A 629 -11.76 -24.99 24.29
N TRP A 630 -11.70 -25.22 22.97
CA TRP A 630 -11.68 -26.57 22.40
C TRP A 630 -10.34 -27.30 22.60
N LYS A 631 -9.24 -26.57 22.90
CA LYS A 631 -7.91 -27.10 23.25
C LYS A 631 -7.75 -27.47 24.73
N SER A 632 -8.69 -27.12 25.61
CA SER A 632 -8.65 -27.61 26.99
C SER A 632 -8.66 -29.14 27.02
N THR A 633 -8.26 -29.77 28.12
CA THR A 633 -8.35 -31.23 28.19
C THR A 633 -9.80 -31.66 27.94
N ASP A 634 -10.00 -32.80 27.26
CA ASP A 634 -11.35 -33.31 26.97
C ASP A 634 -12.19 -33.43 28.25
N THR A 635 -11.52 -33.73 29.37
CA THR A 635 -12.10 -33.75 30.72
C THR A 635 -12.57 -32.38 31.19
N ASP A 636 -11.80 -31.30 31.01
CA ASP A 636 -12.19 -29.95 31.43
C ASP A 636 -13.37 -29.40 30.60
N ARG A 637 -13.35 -29.67 29.30
CA ARG A 637 -14.43 -29.25 28.38
C ARG A 637 -15.74 -29.96 28.71
N LYS A 638 -15.70 -31.30 28.86
CA LYS A 638 -16.87 -32.10 29.25
C LYS A 638 -17.44 -31.62 30.58
N LYS A 639 -16.57 -31.39 31.57
CA LYS A 639 -16.97 -30.86 32.87
C LYS A 639 -17.67 -29.50 32.77
N ALA A 640 -17.21 -28.58 31.92
CA ALA A 640 -17.86 -27.29 31.72
C ALA A 640 -19.29 -27.40 31.15
N PHE A 641 -19.51 -28.30 30.18
CA PHE A 641 -20.84 -28.57 29.64
C PHE A 641 -21.75 -29.31 30.63
N GLU A 642 -21.22 -30.28 31.38
CA GLU A 642 -21.95 -30.98 32.44
C GLU A 642 -22.40 -30.01 33.54
N GLU A 643 -21.50 -29.14 34.03
CA GLU A 643 -21.83 -28.10 35.02
C GLU A 643 -22.88 -27.12 34.48
N LEU A 644 -22.82 -26.76 33.20
CA LEU A 644 -23.84 -25.93 32.55
C LEU A 644 -25.21 -26.62 32.59
N ILE A 645 -25.28 -27.88 32.17
CA ILE A 645 -26.53 -28.63 32.09
C ILE A 645 -27.14 -28.81 33.48
N GLU A 646 -26.33 -29.18 34.48
CA GLU A 646 -26.80 -29.31 35.87
C GLU A 646 -27.39 -27.99 36.40
N ASN A 647 -26.72 -26.86 36.13
CA ASN A 647 -27.23 -25.54 36.53
C ASN A 647 -28.55 -25.19 35.83
N LEU A 648 -28.70 -25.56 34.55
CA LEU A 648 -29.92 -25.33 33.78
C LEU A 648 -31.08 -26.22 34.26
N GLU A 649 -30.82 -27.48 34.62
CA GLU A 649 -31.80 -28.40 35.20
C GLU A 649 -32.30 -27.91 36.55
N ASN A 650 -31.39 -27.48 37.42
CA ASN A 650 -31.70 -26.88 38.72
C ASN A 650 -32.58 -25.63 38.55
N LEU A 651 -32.19 -24.71 37.65
CA LEU A 651 -32.98 -23.51 37.38
C LEU A 651 -34.36 -23.87 36.81
N ASN A 652 -34.47 -24.87 35.94
CA ASN A 652 -35.75 -25.29 35.39
C ASN A 652 -36.68 -25.85 36.48
N SER A 653 -36.16 -26.68 37.39
CA SER A 653 -36.93 -27.18 38.53
C SER A 653 -37.38 -26.05 39.46
N GLU A 654 -36.47 -25.12 39.80
CA GLU A 654 -36.83 -23.94 40.61
C GLU A 654 -37.87 -23.04 39.92
N SER A 655 -37.92 -23.04 38.59
CA SER A 655 -38.84 -22.21 37.83
C SER A 655 -40.28 -22.75 37.82
N GLU A 656 -40.50 -24.01 38.19
CA GLU A 656 -41.84 -24.62 38.28
C GLU A 656 -42.73 -23.92 39.32
N GLN A 657 -42.15 -23.29 40.33
CA GLN A 657 -42.88 -22.55 41.37
C GLN A 657 -43.52 -21.24 40.85
N PHE A 658 -43.09 -20.73 39.69
CA PHE A 658 -43.55 -19.46 39.10
C PHE A 658 -44.81 -19.63 38.22
N SER A 659 -45.80 -20.38 38.70
CA SER A 659 -46.97 -20.81 37.92
C SER A 659 -48.02 -19.72 37.64
N SER A 660 -48.03 -18.61 38.38
CA SER A 660 -49.04 -17.53 38.19
C SER A 660 -48.83 -16.72 36.91
N ARG A 661 -47.62 -16.74 36.33
CA ARG A 661 -47.27 -16.09 35.04
C ARG A 661 -47.64 -14.60 34.99
N ASP A 662 -47.58 -13.92 36.13
CA ASP A 662 -47.74 -12.47 36.26
C ASP A 662 -46.37 -11.74 36.23
N LEU A 663 -46.38 -10.41 36.21
CA LEU A 663 -45.13 -9.63 36.14
C LEU A 663 -44.23 -9.80 37.38
N GLN A 664 -44.78 -10.15 38.55
CA GLN A 664 -44.00 -10.40 39.76
C GLN A 664 -43.23 -11.72 39.67
N THR A 665 -43.85 -12.75 39.10
CA THR A 665 -43.18 -14.03 38.83
C THR A 665 -42.10 -13.92 37.77
N LEU A 666 -42.28 -13.08 36.73
CA LEU A 666 -41.20 -12.76 35.80
C LEU A 666 -40.01 -12.11 36.49
N HIS A 667 -40.27 -11.11 37.35
CA HIS A 667 -39.23 -10.44 38.10
C HIS A 667 -38.40 -11.44 38.94
N ALA A 668 -39.09 -12.37 39.62
CA ALA A 668 -38.42 -13.43 40.37
C ALA A 668 -37.62 -14.39 39.47
N ALA A 669 -38.18 -14.79 38.32
CA ALA A 669 -37.51 -15.68 37.36
C ALA A 669 -36.23 -15.05 36.78
N LEU A 670 -36.26 -13.76 36.42
CA LEU A 670 -35.07 -13.03 35.93
C LEU A 670 -33.98 -12.94 36.99
N ILE A 671 -34.33 -12.65 38.25
CA ILE A 671 -33.35 -12.61 39.35
C ILE A 671 -32.70 -13.99 39.57
N LYS A 672 -33.49 -15.07 39.47
CA LYS A 672 -32.96 -16.44 39.58
C LYS A 672 -32.03 -16.79 38.43
N ALA A 673 -32.37 -16.38 37.20
CA ALA A 673 -31.54 -16.61 36.02
C ALA A 673 -30.15 -15.94 36.11
N VAL A 674 -29.99 -14.84 36.87
CA VAL A 674 -28.69 -14.18 37.11
C VAL A 674 -27.67 -15.13 37.76
N GLY A 675 -28.13 -16.17 38.45
CA GLY A 675 -27.28 -17.16 39.10
C GLY A 675 -26.58 -18.15 38.16
N VAL A 676 -27.07 -18.29 36.91
CA VAL A 676 -26.51 -19.24 35.94
C VAL A 676 -25.35 -18.57 35.20
N LYS A 677 -24.14 -19.12 35.38
CA LYS A 677 -22.91 -18.50 34.84
C LYS A 677 -22.67 -18.79 33.36
N GLY A 678 -23.13 -19.93 32.86
CA GLY A 678 -22.79 -20.32 31.48
C GLY A 678 -21.36 -20.82 31.33
N ILE A 679 -20.85 -20.83 30.09
CA ILE A 679 -19.47 -21.17 29.75
C ILE A 679 -18.70 -19.87 29.47
N HIS A 680 -17.76 -19.54 30.34
CA HIS A 680 -17.01 -18.29 30.25
C HIS A 680 -16.09 -18.26 29.03
N GLY A 681 -16.10 -17.16 28.27
CA GLY A 681 -15.25 -16.96 27.09
C GLY A 681 -15.71 -17.74 25.86
N PHE A 682 -16.93 -18.30 25.88
CA PHE A 682 -17.53 -19.05 24.78
C PHE A 682 -18.71 -18.28 24.15
N GLU A 683 -18.53 -16.96 23.96
CA GLU A 683 -19.49 -16.10 23.25
C GLU A 683 -19.51 -16.50 21.77
N GLN A 684 -20.70 -16.76 21.21
CA GLN A 684 -20.89 -17.18 19.79
C GLN A 684 -20.13 -18.45 19.36
N GLY A 685 -19.60 -19.25 20.29
CA GLY A 685 -18.67 -20.33 19.95
C GLY A 685 -19.21 -21.40 18.99
N PHE A 686 -20.50 -21.74 19.05
CA PHE A 686 -21.10 -22.69 18.09
C PHE A 686 -21.37 -22.08 16.71
N GLN A 687 -21.54 -20.76 16.60
CA GLN A 687 -21.63 -20.06 15.33
C GLN A 687 -20.29 -20.15 14.58
N ASP A 688 -19.19 -19.92 15.29
CA ASP A 688 -17.83 -20.04 14.77
C ASP A 688 -17.48 -21.46 14.34
N ILE A 689 -17.87 -22.45 15.15
CA ILE A 689 -17.72 -23.87 14.80
C ILE A 689 -18.53 -24.19 13.54
N SER A 690 -19.79 -23.76 13.46
CA SER A 690 -20.67 -24.00 12.31
C SER A 690 -20.07 -23.42 11.01
N HIS A 691 -19.65 -22.15 11.03
CA HIS A 691 -19.02 -21.50 9.87
C HIS A 691 -17.71 -22.19 9.46
N GLN A 692 -16.89 -22.59 10.43
CA GLN A 692 -15.64 -23.30 10.17
C GLN A 692 -15.91 -24.66 9.51
N LEU A 693 -16.83 -25.45 10.08
CA LEU A 693 -17.19 -26.77 9.55
C LEU A 693 -17.84 -26.66 8.15
N GLU A 694 -18.64 -25.62 7.90
CA GLU A 694 -19.22 -25.34 6.58
C GLU A 694 -18.14 -24.98 5.55
N ALA A 695 -17.14 -24.17 5.92
CA ALA A 695 -16.01 -23.85 5.05
C ALA A 695 -15.14 -25.10 4.73
N LEU A 696 -15.01 -26.03 5.68
CA LEU A 696 -14.33 -27.31 5.47
C LEU A 696 -15.15 -28.26 4.59
N ALA A 697 -16.48 -28.30 4.77
CA ALA A 697 -17.41 -29.06 3.95
C ALA A 697 -17.34 -28.73 2.46
N LEU A 698 -17.01 -27.47 2.14
CA LEU A 698 -16.86 -26.99 0.77
C LEU A 698 -15.55 -27.44 0.10
N LYS A 699 -14.54 -27.89 0.87
CA LYS A 699 -13.20 -28.25 0.37
C LYS A 699 -13.00 -29.76 0.17
N SER A 700 -13.82 -30.61 0.79
CA SER A 700 -13.65 -32.07 0.75
C SER A 700 -14.98 -32.82 0.87
N GLN A 701 -14.99 -34.11 0.48
CA GLN A 701 -16.11 -35.00 0.74
C GLN A 701 -16.16 -35.30 2.25
N LEU A 702 -17.14 -34.76 2.95
CA LEU A 702 -17.26 -34.92 4.41
C LEU A 702 -17.50 -36.37 4.81
N SER A 703 -16.80 -36.83 5.86
CA SER A 703 -17.20 -38.02 6.61
C SER A 703 -18.56 -37.78 7.28
N ASP A 704 -19.27 -38.85 7.63
CA ASP A 704 -20.59 -38.72 8.24
C ASP A 704 -20.51 -38.02 9.62
N ASP A 705 -19.41 -38.21 10.36
CA ASP A 705 -19.11 -37.48 11.61
C ASP A 705 -19.06 -35.96 11.41
N PHE A 706 -18.43 -35.47 10.32
CA PHE A 706 -18.38 -34.04 10.02
C PHE A 706 -19.76 -33.48 9.66
N LYS A 707 -20.59 -34.25 8.95
CA LYS A 707 -21.96 -33.82 8.62
C LYS A 707 -22.81 -33.73 9.89
N GLU A 708 -22.72 -34.72 10.76
CA GLU A 708 -23.43 -34.72 12.03
C GLU A 708 -22.98 -33.55 12.93
N ALA A 709 -21.68 -33.29 13.01
CA ALA A 709 -21.15 -32.15 13.77
C ALA A 709 -21.59 -30.80 13.18
N LEU A 710 -21.61 -30.66 11.85
CA LEU A 710 -22.11 -29.47 11.17
C LEU A 710 -23.61 -29.27 11.42
N GLU A 711 -24.43 -30.31 11.32
CA GLU A 711 -25.86 -30.24 11.61
C GLU A 711 -26.11 -29.88 13.08
N ASN A 712 -25.37 -30.48 14.01
CA ASN A 712 -25.50 -30.19 15.44
C ASN A 712 -25.05 -28.77 15.80
N SER A 713 -23.94 -28.28 15.24
CA SER A 713 -23.47 -26.91 15.46
C SER A 713 -24.41 -25.87 14.86
N LYS A 714 -25.03 -26.14 13.70
CA LYS A 714 -26.11 -25.30 13.14
C LYS A 714 -27.34 -25.18 14.05
N LEU A 715 -27.68 -26.23 14.80
CA LEU A 715 -28.76 -26.16 15.79
C LEU A 715 -28.40 -25.29 17.01
N LEU A 716 -27.10 -25.14 17.30
CA LEU A 716 -26.57 -24.41 18.45
C LEU A 716 -26.08 -22.99 18.09
N GLU A 717 -26.03 -22.62 16.80
CA GLU A 717 -25.35 -21.41 16.30
C GLU A 717 -25.91 -20.10 16.88
N ASP A 718 -27.20 -20.05 17.19
CA ASP A 718 -27.86 -18.86 17.74
C ASP A 718 -27.72 -18.72 19.27
N LEU A 719 -27.08 -19.69 19.95
CA LEU A 719 -26.89 -19.68 21.40
C LEU A 719 -25.61 -18.96 21.79
N ASP A 720 -25.76 -18.04 22.74
CA ASP A 720 -24.65 -17.43 23.44
C ASP A 720 -24.57 -17.99 24.85
N LEU A 721 -23.53 -18.79 25.12
CA LEU A 721 -23.41 -19.54 26.36
C LEU A 721 -22.66 -18.78 27.47
N ASP A 722 -22.10 -17.59 27.24
CA ASP A 722 -21.44 -16.79 28.29
C ASP A 722 -22.45 -15.89 29.02
N PHE A 723 -23.35 -16.52 29.79
CA PHE A 723 -24.38 -15.82 30.56
C PHE A 723 -23.79 -14.86 31.61
N ALA A 724 -22.62 -15.20 32.17
CA ALA A 724 -21.95 -14.40 33.19
C ALA A 724 -21.50 -13.04 32.66
N ALA A 725 -21.01 -12.97 31.41
CA ALA A 725 -20.69 -11.71 30.74
C ALA A 725 -21.95 -10.84 30.53
N GLN A 726 -23.12 -11.45 30.42
CA GLN A 726 -24.39 -10.78 30.08
C GLN A 726 -25.34 -10.59 31.26
N LYS A 727 -24.95 -10.97 32.48
CA LYS A 727 -25.77 -10.85 33.70
C LYS A 727 -26.33 -9.46 33.98
N GLY A 728 -25.62 -8.41 33.54
CA GLY A 728 -26.06 -7.02 33.67
C GLY A 728 -27.36 -6.75 32.92
N TYR A 729 -27.61 -7.41 31.79
CA TYR A 729 -28.84 -7.26 31.02
C TYR A 729 -30.04 -7.92 31.71
N LEU A 730 -29.86 -9.09 32.33
CA LEU A 730 -30.91 -9.72 33.15
C LEU A 730 -31.32 -8.82 34.32
N HIS A 731 -30.35 -8.21 35.00
CA HIS A 731 -30.62 -7.28 36.10
C HIS A 731 -31.34 -6.01 35.62
N ALA A 732 -30.88 -5.41 34.51
CA ALA A 732 -31.54 -4.24 33.93
C ALA A 732 -32.98 -4.53 33.49
N ALA A 733 -33.22 -5.69 32.88
CA ALA A 733 -34.57 -6.11 32.50
C ALA A 733 -35.48 -6.27 33.72
N SER A 734 -34.99 -6.91 34.79
CA SER A 734 -35.71 -7.05 36.07
C SER A 734 -36.12 -5.68 36.63
N LEU A 735 -35.21 -4.69 36.64
CA LEU A 735 -35.51 -3.34 37.13
C LEU A 735 -36.50 -2.57 36.24
N SER A 736 -36.54 -2.86 34.93
CA SER A 736 -37.43 -2.16 33.99
C SER A 736 -38.90 -2.62 34.04
N ILE A 737 -39.21 -3.75 34.69
CA ILE A 737 -40.56 -4.35 34.70
C ILE A 737 -41.60 -3.40 35.30
N ASP A 738 -41.28 -2.75 36.41
CA ASP A 738 -42.21 -1.84 37.09
C ASP A 738 -42.52 -0.59 36.25
N ASP A 739 -41.51 -0.05 35.57
CA ASP A 739 -41.69 1.07 34.65
C ASP A 739 -42.51 0.68 33.41
N ILE A 740 -42.25 -0.50 32.85
CA ILE A 740 -43.04 -1.06 31.73
C ILE A 740 -44.50 -1.24 32.17
N LYS A 741 -44.72 -1.84 33.35
CA LYS A 741 -46.05 -2.02 33.94
C LYS A 741 -46.76 -0.67 34.09
N LEU A 742 -46.08 0.32 34.65
CA LEU A 742 -46.63 1.67 34.82
C LEU A 742 -47.06 2.29 33.49
N GLN A 743 -46.26 2.14 32.43
CA GLN A 743 -46.63 2.69 31.12
C GLN A 743 -47.84 1.98 30.51
N TYR A 744 -47.94 0.64 30.64
CA TYR A 744 -49.13 -0.09 30.20
C TYR A 744 -50.36 0.21 31.06
N ASP A 745 -50.20 0.37 32.38
CA ASP A 745 -51.29 0.75 33.28
C ASP A 745 -51.81 2.16 32.93
N VAL A 746 -50.93 3.10 32.55
CA VAL A 746 -51.33 4.41 31.99
C VAL A 746 -52.02 4.25 30.63
N MET A 747 -51.46 3.45 29.73
CA MET A 747 -51.99 3.21 28.37
C MET A 747 -53.43 2.67 28.40
N PHE A 748 -53.76 1.78 29.35
CA PHE A 748 -55.07 1.16 29.48
C PHE A 748 -55.98 1.80 30.55
N GLY A 749 -55.52 2.89 31.19
CA GLY A 749 -56.29 3.64 32.20
C GLY A 749 -56.59 2.83 33.47
N LEU A 750 -55.58 2.15 34.00
CA LEU A 750 -55.66 1.21 35.14
C LEU A 750 -55.22 1.80 36.49
N ASN A 751 -54.84 3.09 36.57
CA ASN A 751 -54.32 3.69 37.81
C ASN A 751 -55.43 4.18 38.78
N GLU A 752 -55.33 3.72 40.04
CA GLU A 752 -55.91 4.34 41.25
C GLU A 752 -54.80 5.08 42.04
N GLY A 753 -55.05 6.34 42.42
CA GLY A 753 -54.46 6.98 43.62
C GLY A 753 -53.05 7.62 43.55
N ASP A 754 -53.05 8.96 43.59
CA ASP A 754 -52.06 9.91 44.15
C ASP A 754 -50.53 9.70 44.00
N GLY A 755 -49.91 10.63 43.26
CA GLY A 755 -48.46 10.87 43.27
C GLY A 755 -48.14 12.36 43.19
N LYS A 756 -48.14 13.05 44.34
CA LYS A 756 -47.65 14.42 44.46
C LYS A 756 -46.18 14.49 44.03
N THR A 757 -45.91 15.19 42.94
CA THR A 757 -44.55 15.54 42.51
C THR A 757 -44.01 16.65 43.40
N ILE A 758 -43.00 16.33 44.21
CA ILE A 758 -42.24 17.33 44.97
C ILE A 758 -41.41 18.15 44.00
N ARG A 759 -41.85 19.38 43.78
CA ARG A 759 -41.15 20.40 43.00
C ARG A 759 -39.97 20.91 43.85
N HIS A 760 -38.77 20.95 43.22
CA HIS A 760 -37.58 21.74 43.60
C HIS A 760 -36.30 21.06 44.16
N ALA A 761 -36.09 19.74 44.02
CA ALA A 761 -34.75 19.15 44.27
C ALA A 761 -33.89 18.98 42.99
N TYR A 762 -34.51 18.81 41.82
CA TYR A 762 -33.80 18.47 40.59
C TYR A 762 -32.88 19.59 40.08
N LEU A 763 -33.15 20.87 40.37
CA LEU A 763 -32.28 21.97 39.91
C LEU A 763 -30.94 22.00 40.66
N ALA A 764 -30.93 21.65 41.94
CA ALA A 764 -29.70 21.53 42.71
C ALA A 764 -28.91 20.29 42.28
N VAL A 765 -29.58 19.17 42.03
CA VAL A 765 -28.95 17.94 41.51
C VAL A 765 -28.46 18.14 40.08
N ILE A 766 -29.20 18.80 39.19
CA ILE A 766 -28.74 19.15 37.85
C ILE A 766 -27.57 20.14 37.93
N GLY A 767 -27.61 21.12 38.82
CA GLY A 767 -26.51 22.07 39.03
C GLY A 767 -25.24 21.37 39.53
N ILE A 768 -25.35 20.47 40.51
CA ILE A 768 -24.25 19.66 41.04
C ILE A 768 -23.77 18.66 39.98
N SER A 769 -24.65 18.01 39.24
CA SER A 769 -24.31 17.07 38.17
C SER A 769 -23.62 17.78 37.00
N ILE A 770 -24.08 18.97 36.59
CA ILE A 770 -23.40 19.79 35.58
C ILE A 770 -22.03 20.22 36.12
N ALA A 771 -21.93 20.65 37.38
CA ALA A 771 -20.65 21.01 37.99
C ALA A 771 -19.69 19.82 38.09
N ILE A 772 -20.17 18.62 38.42
CA ILE A 772 -19.39 17.39 38.46
C ILE A 772 -18.99 16.95 37.05
N ILE A 773 -19.89 17.01 36.07
CA ILE A 773 -19.58 16.70 34.67
C ILE A 773 -18.53 17.68 34.13
N LEU A 774 -18.67 18.97 34.43
CA LEU A 774 -17.67 19.98 34.10
C LEU A 774 -16.35 19.73 34.82
N LEU A 775 -16.36 19.35 36.10
CA LEU A 775 -15.16 18.98 36.85
C LEU A 775 -14.48 17.74 36.29
N VAL A 776 -15.25 16.72 35.89
CA VAL A 776 -14.75 15.50 35.27
C VAL A 776 -14.20 15.80 33.88
N LEU A 777 -14.86 16.66 33.10
CA LEU A 777 -14.35 17.11 31.80
C LEU A 777 -13.09 17.95 31.96
N ILE A 778 -13.03 18.86 32.93
CA ILE A 778 -11.83 19.64 33.25
C ILE A 778 -10.72 18.71 33.72
N ALA A 779 -11.01 17.74 34.61
CA ALA A 779 -10.03 16.76 35.06
C ALA A 779 -9.55 15.88 33.91
N ALA A 780 -10.42 15.43 33.02
CA ALA A 780 -10.07 14.68 31.82
C ALA A 780 -9.21 15.52 30.86
N LEU A 781 -9.53 16.80 30.68
CA LEU A 781 -8.72 17.75 29.90
C LEU A 781 -7.36 18.00 30.56
N VAL A 782 -7.28 18.12 31.88
CA VAL A 782 -6.01 18.28 32.61
C VAL A 782 -5.18 17.00 32.49
N ILE A 783 -5.76 15.82 32.74
CA ILE A 783 -5.09 14.51 32.58
C ILE A 783 -4.62 14.33 31.15
N PHE A 784 -5.46 14.63 30.15
CA PHE A 784 -5.06 14.61 28.75
C PHE A 784 -3.90 15.57 28.50
N GLY A 785 -3.96 16.79 29.04
CA GLY A 785 -2.90 17.80 28.98
C GLY A 785 -1.57 17.39 29.63
N LEU A 786 -1.58 16.43 30.56
CA LEU A 786 -0.36 15.87 31.15
C LEU A 786 0.31 14.81 30.24
N THR A 787 -0.42 14.26 29.26
CA THR A 787 0.15 13.35 28.24
C THR A 787 0.92 14.11 27.17
N GLU A 788 1.92 13.48 26.53
CA GLU A 788 2.70 14.11 25.45
C GLU A 788 1.84 14.52 24.23
N LYS A 789 0.83 13.68 23.88
CA LYS A 789 -0.13 14.01 22.82
C LYS A 789 -1.00 15.21 23.20
N GLY A 790 -1.44 15.32 24.45
CA GLY A 790 -2.24 16.46 24.92
C GLY A 790 -1.44 17.74 25.06
N LYS A 791 -0.21 17.71 25.60
CA LYS A 791 0.71 18.87 25.60
C LYS A 791 0.92 19.41 24.18
N THR A 792 1.18 18.53 23.22
CA THR A 792 1.35 18.90 21.81
C THR A 792 0.08 19.53 21.24
N LYS A 793 -1.08 18.94 21.50
CA LYS A 793 -2.38 19.46 21.04
C LYS A 793 -2.72 20.82 21.66
N TYR A 794 -2.49 21.00 22.96
CA TYR A 794 -2.69 22.28 23.66
C TYR A 794 -1.72 23.35 23.18
N LYS A 795 -0.46 23.00 22.92
CA LYS A 795 0.52 23.91 22.32
C LYS A 795 0.10 24.33 20.91
N ASN A 796 -0.36 23.40 20.07
CA ASN A 796 -0.86 23.72 18.72
C ASN A 796 -2.13 24.58 18.77
N LEU A 797 -3.04 24.30 19.70
CA LEU A 797 -4.25 25.09 19.92
C LEU A 797 -3.91 26.51 20.39
N TYR A 798 -2.98 26.63 21.34
CA TYR A 798 -2.44 27.92 21.78
C TYR A 798 -1.82 28.69 20.62
N LEU A 799 -0.98 28.05 19.80
CA LEU A 799 -0.38 28.69 18.63
C LEU A 799 -1.42 29.12 17.58
N PHE A 800 -2.46 28.31 17.38
CA PHE A 800 -3.53 28.65 16.44
C PHE A 800 -4.31 29.91 16.87
N TYR A 801 -4.60 30.05 18.16
CA TYR A 801 -5.37 31.18 18.68
C TYR A 801 -4.52 32.40 19.04
N PHE A 802 -3.35 32.18 19.64
CA PHE A 802 -2.50 33.18 20.29
C PHE A 802 -1.03 33.18 19.82
N GLY A 803 -0.65 32.31 18.88
CA GLY A 803 0.73 32.21 18.40
C GLY A 803 1.20 33.51 17.77
N LYS A 804 2.40 33.96 18.15
CA LYS A 804 3.04 35.13 17.54
C LYS A 804 3.76 34.70 16.25
N PRO A 805 3.99 35.60 15.28
CA PRO A 805 4.72 35.26 14.05
C PRO A 805 6.03 34.50 14.31
N ALA A 806 6.83 34.96 15.28
CA ALA A 806 8.08 34.31 15.70
C ALA A 806 7.91 32.83 16.13
N ASP A 807 6.74 32.42 16.62
CA ASP A 807 6.50 31.02 16.97
C ASP A 807 6.17 30.15 15.75
N PHE A 808 5.59 30.73 14.71
CA PHE A 808 5.40 30.08 13.41
C PHE A 808 6.73 29.98 12.67
N GLU A 809 7.57 31.02 12.72
CA GLU A 809 8.91 31.01 12.12
C GLU A 809 9.78 29.87 12.64
N LYS A 810 9.71 29.60 13.95
CA LYS A 810 10.43 28.46 14.55
C LYS A 810 10.07 27.12 13.90
N ARG A 811 8.85 26.96 13.37
CA ARG A 811 8.39 25.74 12.69
C ARG A 811 8.63 25.78 11.19
N TRP A 812 8.30 26.88 10.52
CA TRP A 812 8.47 27.03 9.07
C TRP A 812 9.93 27.01 8.63
N ARG A 813 10.89 27.28 9.52
CA ARG A 813 12.31 27.09 9.23
C ARG A 813 12.68 25.66 8.83
N TYR A 814 11.83 24.66 9.12
CA TYR A 814 12.00 23.29 8.65
C TYR A 814 11.21 22.95 7.37
N SER A 815 10.44 23.88 6.81
CA SER A 815 9.63 23.65 5.60
C SER A 815 10.48 23.20 4.41
N LEU A 816 11.76 23.60 4.33
CA LEU A 816 12.68 23.12 3.31
C LEU A 816 12.77 21.58 3.27
N PHE A 817 12.68 20.94 4.44
CA PHE A 817 12.83 19.49 4.63
C PHE A 817 11.49 18.76 4.73
N MET A 818 10.43 19.47 5.14
CA MET A 818 9.09 18.89 5.35
C MET A 818 8.16 19.00 4.14
N ASP A 819 8.27 20.12 3.41
CA ASP A 819 7.33 20.50 2.36
C ASP A 819 7.91 20.22 0.96
N ARG A 820 9.02 19.47 0.87
CA ARG A 820 9.64 19.07 -0.40
C ARG A 820 9.68 17.55 -0.60
N GLN A 821 9.48 17.13 -1.84
CA GLN A 821 9.66 15.76 -2.31
C GLN A 821 10.51 15.80 -3.59
N ASP A 822 11.57 14.99 -3.66
CA ASP A 822 12.53 14.97 -4.78
C ASP A 822 13.07 16.35 -5.19
N GLY A 823 13.32 17.22 -4.20
CA GLY A 823 13.84 18.58 -4.39
C GLY A 823 12.79 19.63 -4.77
N LYS A 824 11.54 19.24 -5.08
CA LYS A 824 10.44 20.13 -5.47
C LYS A 824 9.49 20.40 -4.32
N ASN A 825 8.83 21.56 -4.33
CA ASN A 825 7.87 21.94 -3.29
C ASN A 825 6.52 21.21 -3.52
N ALA A 826 6.11 20.40 -2.55
CA ALA A 826 4.95 19.51 -2.65
C ALA A 826 3.63 20.27 -2.86
N LEU A 827 3.49 21.49 -2.31
CA LEU A 827 2.31 22.31 -2.52
C LEU A 827 2.24 22.86 -3.95
N ILE A 828 3.38 23.28 -4.52
CA ILE A 828 3.44 23.74 -5.92
C ILE A 828 3.13 22.59 -6.88
N ASP A 829 3.73 21.41 -6.66
CA ASP A 829 3.49 20.25 -7.52
C ASP A 829 2.04 19.78 -7.44
N ALA A 830 1.43 19.74 -6.25
CA ALA A 830 0.00 19.42 -6.11
C ALA A 830 -0.92 20.37 -6.89
N VAL A 831 -0.56 21.67 -6.98
CA VAL A 831 -1.29 22.64 -7.82
C VAL A 831 -1.05 22.38 -9.31
N ARG A 832 0.17 22.02 -9.72
CA ARG A 832 0.50 21.70 -11.12
C ARG A 832 -0.25 20.46 -11.61
N GLU A 833 -0.36 19.45 -10.75
CA GLU A 833 -1.06 18.17 -10.99
C GLU A 833 -2.59 18.29 -10.91
N ILE A 834 -3.14 19.46 -10.58
CA ILE A 834 -4.58 19.71 -10.46
C ILE A 834 -5.22 18.84 -9.36
N ASN A 835 -4.49 18.57 -8.28
CA ASN A 835 -4.94 17.68 -7.23
C ASN A 835 -5.40 18.47 -5.98
N ALA A 836 -6.67 18.87 -5.96
CA ALA A 836 -7.25 19.63 -4.85
C ALA A 836 -7.17 18.90 -3.50
N MET A 837 -7.20 17.55 -3.51
CA MET A 837 -7.05 16.74 -2.31
C MET A 837 -5.63 16.83 -1.73
N ASN A 838 -4.60 16.73 -2.59
CA ASN A 838 -3.21 16.88 -2.18
C ASN A 838 -2.94 18.32 -1.71
N VAL A 839 -3.46 19.34 -2.41
CA VAL A 839 -3.37 20.74 -1.95
C VAL A 839 -4.00 20.90 -0.56
N ALA A 840 -5.19 20.33 -0.33
CA ALA A 840 -5.85 20.38 0.96
C ALA A 840 -5.07 19.62 2.05
N LYS A 841 -4.44 18.49 1.70
CA LYS A 841 -3.60 17.69 2.60
C LYS A 841 -2.36 18.46 3.04
N GLU A 842 -1.59 19.02 2.10
CA GLU A 842 -0.38 19.79 2.44
C GLU A 842 -0.72 21.07 3.21
N ALA A 843 -1.79 21.78 2.81
CA ALA A 843 -2.28 22.92 3.57
C ALA A 843 -2.70 22.54 5.00
N LYS A 844 -3.32 21.36 5.21
CA LYS A 844 -3.73 20.87 6.53
C LYS A 844 -2.54 20.52 7.44
N ARG A 845 -1.43 20.05 6.86
CA ARG A 845 -0.14 19.83 7.56
C ARG A 845 0.57 21.15 7.92
N GLY A 846 0.05 22.27 7.39
CA GLY A 846 0.56 23.62 7.65
C GLY A 846 1.81 23.95 6.85
N ALA A 847 1.98 23.32 5.68
CA ALA A 847 2.96 23.75 4.68
C ALA A 847 2.82 25.26 4.41
N TYR A 848 3.93 25.93 4.10
CA TYR A 848 3.88 27.37 3.86
C TYR A 848 3.02 27.68 2.62
N ILE A 849 1.89 28.38 2.81
CA ILE A 849 0.85 28.50 1.78
C ILE A 849 1.22 29.47 0.64
N ASN A 850 2.16 30.37 0.90
CA ASN A 850 2.57 31.47 0.00
C ASN A 850 3.89 31.19 -0.72
N VAL A 851 4.22 29.91 -0.93
CA VAL A 851 5.40 29.48 -1.68
C VAL A 851 5.37 30.01 -3.12
N TYR A 852 6.52 30.47 -3.59
CA TYR A 852 6.78 30.84 -4.98
C TYR A 852 7.40 29.66 -5.74
N SER A 853 7.01 29.52 -7.00
CA SER A 853 7.72 28.67 -7.96
C SER A 853 8.99 29.36 -8.46
N LEU A 854 9.85 28.59 -9.15
CA LEU A 854 11.06 29.13 -9.80
C LEU A 854 10.73 30.21 -10.86
N TYR A 855 9.51 30.19 -11.40
CA TYR A 855 8.98 31.18 -12.34
C TYR A 855 8.35 32.40 -11.66
N GLY A 856 8.53 32.56 -10.35
CA GLY A 856 8.05 33.71 -9.60
C GLY A 856 6.53 33.79 -9.42
N ASN A 857 5.80 32.68 -9.55
CA ASN A 857 4.36 32.62 -9.27
C ASN A 857 4.10 31.92 -7.94
N THR A 858 3.20 32.43 -7.12
CA THR A 858 2.73 31.67 -5.95
C THR A 858 1.79 30.54 -6.36
N ALA A 859 1.57 29.57 -5.47
CA ALA A 859 0.55 28.52 -5.66
C ALA A 859 -0.82 29.09 -6.07
N LEU A 860 -1.23 30.22 -5.49
CA LEU A 860 -2.49 30.88 -5.79
C LEU A 860 -2.50 31.56 -7.18
N HIS A 861 -1.38 32.14 -7.60
CA HIS A 861 -1.23 32.66 -8.97
C HIS A 861 -1.40 31.54 -9.99
N MET A 862 -0.72 30.40 -9.79
CA MET A 862 -0.77 29.26 -10.72
C MET A 862 -2.19 28.68 -10.82
N ALA A 863 -2.85 28.47 -9.69
CA ALA A 863 -4.23 27.97 -9.66
C ALA A 863 -5.21 28.94 -10.34
N THR A 864 -5.00 30.25 -10.19
CA THR A 864 -5.82 31.28 -10.83
C THR A 864 -5.57 31.36 -12.33
N LYS A 865 -4.30 31.45 -12.77
CA LYS A 865 -3.87 31.45 -14.18
C LYS A 865 -4.44 30.26 -14.95
N ARG A 866 -4.58 29.09 -14.30
CA ARG A 866 -5.06 27.85 -14.94
C ARG A 866 -6.57 27.63 -14.85
N GLY A 867 -7.29 28.45 -14.08
CA GLY A 867 -8.74 28.35 -13.89
C GLY A 867 -9.17 27.16 -13.03
N TYR A 868 -8.54 26.95 -11.86
CA TYR A 868 -8.86 25.85 -10.93
C TYR A 868 -9.62 26.33 -9.68
N PRO A 869 -10.95 26.52 -9.75
CA PRO A 869 -11.73 27.15 -8.68
C PRO A 869 -11.65 26.40 -7.34
N GLU A 870 -11.66 25.07 -7.35
CA GLU A 870 -11.56 24.26 -6.12
C GLU A 870 -10.24 24.50 -5.38
N ILE A 871 -9.13 24.48 -6.12
CA ILE A 871 -7.79 24.73 -5.57
C ILE A 871 -7.68 26.19 -5.09
N VAL A 872 -8.19 27.15 -5.86
CA VAL A 872 -8.23 28.57 -5.44
C VAL A 872 -8.99 28.72 -4.12
N GLU A 873 -10.16 28.10 -3.99
CA GLU A 873 -10.94 28.19 -2.75
C GLU A 873 -10.22 27.52 -1.56
N VAL A 874 -9.58 26.36 -1.77
CA VAL A 874 -8.79 25.67 -0.73
C VAL A 874 -7.62 26.55 -0.27
N LEU A 875 -6.84 27.11 -1.18
CA LEU A 875 -5.70 27.97 -0.85
C LEU A 875 -6.14 29.22 -0.07
N ILE A 876 -7.18 29.92 -0.53
CA ILE A 876 -7.73 31.10 0.16
C ILE A 876 -8.23 30.75 1.56
N LYS A 877 -8.99 29.65 1.72
CA LYS A 877 -9.51 29.22 3.03
C LYS A 877 -8.40 28.84 4.02
N ASN A 878 -7.20 28.52 3.54
CA ASN A 878 -6.03 28.21 4.37
C ASN A 878 -5.05 29.39 4.53
N GLY A 879 -5.48 30.62 4.18
CA GLY A 879 -4.74 31.84 4.48
C GLY A 879 -3.77 32.28 3.40
N ALA A 880 -3.89 31.78 2.16
CA ALA A 880 -3.12 32.29 1.03
C ALA A 880 -3.30 33.80 0.88
N ASP A 881 -2.19 34.52 0.77
CA ASP A 881 -2.18 35.97 0.62
C ASP A 881 -2.46 36.35 -0.83
N ARG A 882 -3.53 37.12 -1.00
CA ARG A 882 -4.05 37.56 -2.31
C ARG A 882 -3.43 38.87 -2.77
N THR A 883 -2.57 39.47 -1.95
CA THR A 883 -1.89 40.75 -2.24
C THR A 883 -0.46 40.56 -2.73
N LEU A 884 0.07 39.34 -2.65
CA LEU A 884 1.40 39.02 -3.13
C LEU A 884 1.49 39.24 -4.64
N LEU A 885 2.59 39.85 -5.08
CA LEU A 885 2.88 40.04 -6.49
C LEU A 885 3.75 38.91 -7.01
N ASN A 886 3.47 38.44 -8.22
CA ASN A 886 4.36 37.56 -8.97
C ASN A 886 5.45 38.36 -9.70
N ALA A 887 6.32 37.66 -10.44
CA ALA A 887 7.41 38.28 -11.21
C ALA A 887 6.94 39.28 -12.29
N GLN A 888 5.65 39.29 -12.63
CA GLN A 888 5.02 40.24 -13.55
C GLN A 888 4.32 41.41 -12.83
N ASN A 889 4.56 41.62 -11.53
CA ASN A 889 3.85 42.61 -10.70
C ASN A 889 2.31 42.44 -10.69
N LYS A 890 1.82 41.22 -10.94
CA LYS A 890 0.39 40.91 -10.88
C LYS A 890 0.06 40.24 -9.56
N THR A 891 -1.11 40.58 -9.01
CA THR A 891 -1.75 39.81 -7.93
C THR A 891 -2.34 38.51 -8.49
N PRO A 892 -2.66 37.51 -7.64
CA PRO A 892 -3.28 36.27 -8.11
C PRO A 892 -4.60 36.50 -8.84
N GLU A 893 -5.44 37.44 -8.40
CA GLU A 893 -6.72 37.76 -9.04
C GLU A 893 -6.53 38.35 -10.45
N GLN A 894 -5.47 39.13 -10.67
CA GLN A 894 -5.10 39.68 -11.99
C GLN A 894 -4.55 38.63 -12.97
N MET A 895 -4.37 37.38 -12.54
CA MET A 895 -4.00 36.27 -13.43
C MET A 895 -5.21 35.70 -14.19
N ILE A 896 -6.43 36.19 -13.95
CA ILE A 896 -7.61 35.88 -14.77
C ILE A 896 -7.44 36.59 -16.12
N PRO A 897 -7.51 35.89 -17.27
CA PRO A 897 -7.33 36.51 -18.59
C PRO A 897 -8.47 37.50 -18.95
N ASP A 898 -8.17 38.66 -19.53
CA ASP A 898 -9.17 39.70 -19.82
C ASP A 898 -10.32 39.26 -20.76
N LYS A 899 -10.04 38.36 -21.71
CA LYS A 899 -11.02 37.79 -22.66
C LYS A 899 -11.33 36.32 -22.37
N TYR A 900 -11.40 35.94 -21.10
CA TYR A 900 -11.62 34.54 -20.74
C TYR A 900 -12.98 33.99 -21.24
N GLN A 901 -13.97 34.85 -21.53
CA GLN A 901 -15.29 34.44 -22.03
C GLN A 901 -15.22 33.77 -23.42
N GLU A 902 -14.16 34.05 -24.20
CA GLU A 902 -13.91 33.45 -25.51
C GLU A 902 -13.14 32.11 -25.40
N THR A 903 -12.75 31.71 -24.19
CA THR A 903 -11.99 30.48 -23.93
C THR A 903 -12.90 29.32 -23.55
N GLU A 904 -12.49 28.09 -23.87
CA GLU A 904 -13.19 26.85 -23.44
C GLU A 904 -13.30 26.71 -21.91
N LYS A 905 -12.53 27.50 -21.14
CA LYS A 905 -12.50 27.51 -19.68
C LYS A 905 -13.37 28.62 -19.06
N ALA A 906 -14.20 29.32 -19.83
CA ALA A 906 -14.96 30.49 -19.37
C ALA A 906 -15.72 30.25 -18.05
N GLY A 907 -16.48 29.15 -17.96
CA GLY A 907 -17.24 28.80 -16.76
C GLY A 907 -16.37 28.55 -15.51
N ARG A 908 -15.11 28.13 -15.67
CA ARG A 908 -14.18 27.96 -14.55
C ARG A 908 -13.64 29.29 -14.04
N TYR A 909 -13.28 30.21 -14.95
CA TYR A 909 -12.83 31.55 -14.57
C TYR A 909 -13.96 32.36 -13.90
N GLU A 910 -15.21 32.22 -14.34
CA GLU A 910 -16.35 32.81 -13.64
C GLU A 910 -16.49 32.31 -12.19
N GLN A 911 -16.24 31.01 -11.95
CA GLN A 911 -16.25 30.46 -10.59
C GLN A 911 -15.10 31.00 -9.75
N VAL A 912 -13.90 31.10 -10.33
CA VAL A 912 -12.73 31.70 -9.68
C VAL A 912 -13.01 33.15 -9.28
N GLU A 913 -13.57 33.96 -10.18
CA GLU A 913 -13.95 35.34 -9.89
C GLU A 913 -14.97 35.43 -8.75
N LYS A 914 -16.01 34.58 -8.79
CA LYS A 914 -17.01 34.48 -7.69
C LYS A 914 -16.36 34.12 -6.35
N ILE A 915 -15.34 33.26 -6.34
CA ILE A 915 -14.59 32.91 -5.12
C ILE A 915 -13.83 34.13 -4.59
N TYR A 916 -13.12 34.87 -5.45
CA TYR A 916 -12.43 36.10 -5.04
C TYR A 916 -13.42 37.13 -4.49
N GLN A 917 -14.56 37.35 -5.15
CA GLN A 917 -15.63 38.24 -4.68
C GLN A 917 -16.18 37.80 -3.32
N LYS A 918 -16.53 36.51 -3.17
CA LYS A 918 -17.07 35.91 -1.93
C LYS A 918 -16.15 36.10 -0.73
N TYR A 919 -14.83 36.04 -0.95
CA TYR A 919 -13.84 36.12 0.12
C TYR A 919 -13.11 37.46 0.19
N ARG A 920 -13.40 38.43 -0.68
CA ARG A 920 -12.64 39.70 -0.79
C ARG A 920 -12.33 40.34 0.56
N ASN A 921 -13.34 40.48 1.41
CA ASN A 921 -13.22 41.09 2.74
C ASN A 921 -13.05 40.09 3.91
N LYS A 922 -12.84 38.80 3.61
CA LYS A 922 -12.58 37.77 4.64
C LYS A 922 -11.10 37.47 4.74
N LYS A 923 -10.55 37.49 5.95
CA LYS A 923 -9.20 37.01 6.25
C LYS A 923 -9.28 35.60 6.83
N PHE A 924 -8.45 34.70 6.32
CA PHE A 924 -8.32 33.35 6.84
C PHE A 924 -7.01 33.24 7.62
N ARG A 925 -7.04 32.52 8.74
CA ARG A 925 -5.83 32.25 9.51
C ARG A 925 -5.01 31.17 8.80
N ILE A 926 -3.70 31.37 8.77
CA ILE A 926 -2.77 30.36 8.27
C ILE A 926 -2.77 29.16 9.24
N ARG A 927 -2.64 27.95 8.70
CA ARG A 927 -2.58 26.72 9.49
C ARG A 927 -1.31 26.66 10.34
N VAL A 928 -1.42 26.05 11.52
CA VAL A 928 -0.25 25.84 12.39
C VAL A 928 0.61 24.74 11.77
N PRO A 929 1.88 25.01 11.44
CA PRO A 929 2.78 24.02 10.84
C PRO A 929 3.02 22.86 11.79
N GLU A 930 3.17 21.65 11.26
CA GLU A 930 3.59 20.49 12.05
C GLU A 930 4.97 20.70 12.69
N VAL A 931 5.23 20.02 13.79
CA VAL A 931 6.54 20.07 14.46
C VAL A 931 7.48 19.13 13.72
N PHE A 932 8.63 19.62 13.26
CA PHE A 932 9.68 18.76 12.73
C PHE A 932 10.31 17.96 13.88
N PRO A 933 10.28 16.61 13.83
CA PRO A 933 10.78 15.80 14.93
C PRO A 933 12.31 15.85 14.99
N SER A 934 12.88 16.05 16.19
CA SER A 934 14.35 16.10 16.36
C SER A 934 15.04 14.79 15.99
N SER A 935 14.32 13.67 16.02
CA SER A 935 14.81 12.36 15.54
C SER A 935 15.06 12.31 14.04
N SER A 936 14.53 13.26 13.27
CA SER A 936 14.74 13.38 11.82
C SER A 936 15.77 14.45 11.47
N PHE A 937 16.53 14.94 12.46
CA PHE A 937 17.65 15.83 12.19
C PHE A 937 18.77 15.06 11.48
N HIS A 938 19.44 15.74 10.55
CA HIS A 938 20.71 15.32 9.97
C HIS A 938 21.69 16.47 10.22
N ILE A 939 22.53 16.29 11.23
CA ILE A 939 23.44 17.32 11.72
C ILE A 939 24.82 17.04 11.13
N PHE A 940 25.35 18.01 10.40
CA PHE A 940 26.74 18.04 9.97
C PHE A 940 27.52 19.02 10.85
N ILE A 941 28.75 18.67 11.21
CA ILE A 941 29.59 19.44 12.13
C ILE A 941 30.87 19.82 11.39
N ASP A 942 31.23 21.09 11.46
CA ASP A 942 32.44 21.64 10.85
C ASP A 942 33.71 21.02 11.46
N ASP A 943 34.65 20.61 10.60
CA ASP A 943 35.90 19.94 10.98
C ASP A 943 36.84 20.84 11.81
N LYS A 944 36.55 22.13 11.90
CA LYS A 944 37.31 23.11 12.72
C LYS A 944 37.01 23.04 14.22
N LEU A 945 36.02 22.25 14.63
CA LEU A 945 35.65 22.08 16.04
C LEU A 945 36.57 21.05 16.74
N ASP A 946 36.63 21.14 18.07
CA ASP A 946 37.44 20.24 18.89
C ASP A 946 36.99 18.78 18.76
N LEU A 947 37.90 17.90 18.32
CA LEU A 947 37.59 16.52 17.97
C LEU A 947 37.03 15.72 19.16
N GLU A 948 37.45 16.00 20.40
CA GLU A 948 36.94 15.32 21.59
C GLU A 948 35.48 15.71 21.85
N LEU A 949 35.15 17.01 21.76
CA LEU A 949 33.78 17.50 21.89
C LEU A 949 32.86 16.95 20.80
N VAL A 950 33.32 16.93 19.55
CA VAL A 950 32.56 16.39 18.41
C VAL A 950 32.31 14.89 18.62
N ASN A 951 33.33 14.12 19.00
CA ASN A 951 33.19 12.68 19.25
C ASN A 951 32.21 12.39 20.40
N ALA A 952 32.26 13.17 21.49
CA ALA A 952 31.33 13.03 22.59
C ALA A 952 29.88 13.32 22.15
N PHE A 953 29.67 14.37 21.35
CA PHE A 953 28.35 14.74 20.85
C PHE A 953 27.81 13.72 19.85
N MET A 954 28.65 13.24 18.94
CA MET A 954 28.34 12.13 18.04
C MET A 954 27.95 10.89 18.84
N LEU A 955 28.68 10.56 19.92
CA LEU A 955 28.37 9.41 20.75
C LEU A 955 27.00 9.53 21.45
N GLN A 956 26.61 10.73 21.87
CA GLN A 956 25.33 10.99 22.52
C GLN A 956 24.16 11.03 21.52
N HIS A 957 24.40 11.49 20.29
CA HIS A 957 23.37 11.76 19.27
C HIS A 957 23.59 10.99 17.95
N LYS A 958 24.13 9.76 18.05
CA LYS A 958 24.56 8.92 16.90
C LYS A 958 23.52 8.75 15.79
N SER A 959 22.24 8.80 16.12
CA SER A 959 21.15 8.56 15.18
C SER A 959 20.81 9.77 14.31
N ILE A 960 21.34 10.96 14.62
CA ILE A 960 20.98 12.22 13.95
C ILE A 960 22.21 13.03 13.48
N VAL A 961 23.43 12.61 13.85
CA VAL A 961 24.67 13.24 13.39
C VAL A 961 25.26 12.39 12.27
N THR A 962 25.63 13.03 11.16
CA THR A 962 26.24 12.36 10.00
C THR A 962 27.68 12.81 9.82
N PRO A 963 28.65 11.88 9.66
CA PRO A 963 30.03 12.22 9.36
C PRO A 963 30.22 12.56 7.87
N THR A 964 29.21 12.31 7.03
CA THR A 964 29.27 12.53 5.59
C THR A 964 28.23 13.57 5.15
N LEU A 965 28.63 14.36 4.16
CA LEU A 965 27.77 15.31 3.47
C LEU A 965 26.63 14.58 2.77
N ILE A 966 25.39 14.88 3.15
CA ILE A 966 24.19 14.32 2.50
C ILE A 966 23.19 15.43 2.12
N PRO A 967 22.43 15.28 1.02
CA PRO A 967 21.44 16.28 0.60
C PRO A 967 20.33 16.57 1.61
N THR A 968 20.10 15.66 2.58
CA THR A 968 19.09 15.79 3.63
C THR A 968 19.60 16.49 4.90
N THR A 969 20.82 17.04 4.88
CA THR A 969 21.42 17.78 6.01
C THR A 969 20.51 18.93 6.43
N THR A 970 20.07 18.90 7.70
CA THR A 970 19.15 19.90 8.24
C THR A 970 19.85 21.00 8.99
N HIS A 971 20.94 20.67 9.70
CA HIS A 971 21.71 21.62 10.48
C HIS A 971 23.20 21.53 10.15
N PHE A 972 23.85 22.68 10.15
CA PHE A 972 25.30 22.80 10.10
C PHE A 972 25.80 23.49 11.37
N ILE A 973 26.60 22.79 12.16
CA ILE A 973 27.24 23.36 13.35
C ILE A 973 28.60 23.93 12.94
N THR A 974 28.81 25.22 13.18
CA THR A 974 30.07 25.89 12.87
C THR A 974 30.61 26.66 14.06
N LYS A 975 31.92 26.87 14.07
CA LYS A 975 32.60 27.63 15.10
C LYS A 975 32.24 29.11 14.98
N THR A 976 31.91 29.73 16.10
CA THR A 976 31.57 31.15 16.14
C THR A 976 32.56 31.97 16.96
N ASP A 977 32.72 33.24 16.59
CA ASP A 977 33.51 34.20 17.36
C ASP A 977 32.76 34.70 18.62
N SER A 978 33.38 35.59 19.40
CA SER A 978 32.79 36.16 20.62
C SER A 978 31.48 36.93 20.37
N ASP A 979 31.27 37.41 19.15
CA ASP A 979 30.06 38.13 18.74
C ASP A 979 29.00 37.17 18.14
N GLY A 980 29.31 35.86 18.10
CA GLY A 980 28.45 34.81 17.60
C GLY A 980 28.34 34.76 16.07
N ALA A 981 29.31 35.35 15.36
CA ALA A 981 29.39 35.32 13.89
C ALA A 981 30.19 34.10 13.40
N CYS A 982 29.77 33.51 12.27
CA CYS A 982 30.57 32.50 11.57
C CYS A 982 31.47 33.15 10.52
N GLU A 983 32.67 32.60 10.31
CA GLU A 983 33.60 33.08 9.28
C GLU A 983 33.48 32.22 8.02
N VAL A 984 33.33 32.87 6.86
CA VAL A 984 33.37 32.22 5.54
C VAL A 984 34.80 32.27 5.04
N ASP A 985 35.47 31.12 5.08
CA ASP A 985 36.84 30.91 4.59
C ASP A 985 36.90 29.90 3.43
N SER A 986 35.78 29.22 3.14
CA SER A 986 35.62 28.30 2.01
C SER A 986 34.27 28.51 1.32
N PHE A 987 34.19 28.08 0.06
CA PHE A 987 32.93 28.10 -0.70
C PHE A 987 31.89 27.14 -0.11
N GLU A 988 32.33 26.11 0.62
CA GLU A 988 31.45 25.16 1.30
C GLU A 988 30.63 25.83 2.41
N THR A 989 31.26 26.65 3.27
CA THR A 989 30.55 27.40 4.32
C THR A 989 29.55 28.39 3.70
N LEU A 990 29.92 29.03 2.59
CA LEU A 990 29.02 29.90 1.84
C LEU A 990 27.81 29.12 1.28
N PHE A 991 28.06 27.95 0.69
CA PHE A 991 27.01 27.10 0.14
C PHE A 991 25.99 26.71 1.21
N TRP A 992 26.43 26.40 2.44
CA TRP A 992 25.51 26.08 3.53
C TRP A 992 24.54 27.22 3.88
N ILE A 993 25.08 28.43 3.98
CA ILE A 993 24.29 29.63 4.29
C ILE A 993 23.25 29.87 3.19
N LEU A 994 23.65 29.72 1.93
CA LEU A 994 22.80 30.01 0.76
C LEU A 994 21.81 28.89 0.43
N SER A 995 22.09 27.65 0.83
CA SER A 995 21.23 26.48 0.54
C SER A 995 20.02 26.34 1.48
N GLY A 996 19.96 27.16 2.53
CA GLY A 996 18.86 27.16 3.50
C GLY A 996 19.02 26.14 4.64
N VAL A 997 20.21 25.58 4.82
CA VAL A 997 20.55 24.74 5.97
C VAL A 997 20.59 25.58 7.23
N ILE A 998 20.09 25.03 8.34
CA ILE A 998 19.99 25.77 9.60
C ILE A 998 21.38 25.85 10.23
N ILE A 999 21.95 27.07 10.24
CA ILE A 999 23.29 27.31 10.78
C ILE A 999 23.21 27.59 12.27
N VAL A 1000 23.93 26.81 13.07
CA VAL A 1000 23.92 26.89 14.54
C VAL A 1000 25.32 27.01 15.12
N LYS A 1001 25.40 27.67 16.28
CA LYS A 1001 26.63 27.92 17.04
C LYS A 1001 27.18 26.64 17.64
N ASP A 1002 28.50 26.55 17.72
CA ASP A 1002 29.24 25.48 18.38
C ASP A 1002 28.90 25.33 19.87
N THR A 1003 28.49 26.40 20.55
CA THR A 1003 28.02 26.34 21.95
C THR A 1003 26.83 25.40 22.15
N TRP A 1004 26.05 25.12 21.10
CA TRP A 1004 24.94 24.17 21.14
C TRP A 1004 25.41 22.76 21.49
N ILE A 1005 26.59 22.34 20.99
CA ILE A 1005 27.18 21.04 21.31
C ILE A 1005 27.44 20.94 22.82
N THR A 1006 28.11 21.94 23.38
CA THR A 1006 28.48 21.93 24.80
C THR A 1006 27.26 21.90 25.71
N ASP A 1007 26.19 22.61 25.35
CA ASP A 1007 24.98 22.65 26.16
C ASP A 1007 24.11 21.40 25.99
N CYS A 1008 24.06 20.80 24.80
CA CYS A 1008 23.43 19.48 24.58
C CYS A 1008 24.14 18.35 25.33
N LEU A 1009 25.48 18.39 25.39
CA LEU A 1009 26.26 17.45 26.20
C LEU A 1009 25.90 17.52 27.69
N LYS A 1010 25.56 18.71 28.20
CA LYS A 1010 25.10 18.91 29.59
C LYS A 1010 23.64 18.53 29.80
N ASP A 1011 22.74 18.94 28.89
CA ASP A 1011 21.31 18.61 28.90
C ASP A 1011 20.85 18.15 27.51
N PRO A 1012 20.69 16.83 27.29
CA PRO A 1012 20.26 16.28 26.00
C PRO A 1012 18.93 16.84 25.48
N LYS A 1013 18.07 17.40 26.35
CA LYS A 1013 16.77 17.99 25.95
C LYS A 1013 16.93 19.26 25.11
N LEU A 1014 18.09 19.93 25.20
CA LEU A 1014 18.39 21.15 24.44
C LEU A 1014 18.58 20.90 22.93
N ILE A 1015 18.64 19.63 22.50
CA ILE A 1015 18.60 19.30 21.07
C ILE A 1015 17.32 19.82 20.39
N ASN A 1016 16.22 19.99 21.14
CA ASN A 1016 14.96 20.54 20.65
C ASN A 1016 14.87 22.08 20.76
N LYS A 1017 16.00 22.75 21.05
CA LYS A 1017 16.10 24.20 21.31
C LYS A 1017 17.10 24.90 20.38
N ASP A 1018 17.45 24.28 19.27
CA ASP A 1018 18.30 24.80 18.19
C ASP A 1018 18.03 26.29 17.84
N SER A 1019 16.77 26.73 17.85
CA SER A 1019 16.39 28.13 17.58
C SER A 1019 17.04 29.17 18.52
N GLN A 1020 17.56 28.75 19.68
CA GLN A 1020 18.29 29.61 20.62
C GLN A 1020 19.77 29.76 20.26
N TYR A 1021 20.27 28.92 19.36
CA TYR A 1021 21.67 28.81 18.96
C TYR A 1021 21.90 29.18 17.50
N LEU A 1022 20.95 29.87 16.86
CA LEU A 1022 21.09 30.27 15.47
C LEU A 1022 22.26 31.23 15.28
N VAL A 1023 23.00 31.03 14.20
CA VAL A 1023 23.97 32.00 13.70
C VAL A 1023 23.21 33.05 12.91
N GLU A 1024 23.29 34.30 13.36
CA GLU A 1024 22.60 35.43 12.71
C GLU A 1024 23.55 36.22 11.79
N LYS A 1025 24.86 36.15 12.08
CA LYS A 1025 25.90 36.96 11.45
C LYS A 1025 26.95 36.09 10.77
N VAL A 1026 27.44 36.57 9.64
CA VAL A 1026 28.52 35.98 8.88
C VAL A 1026 29.60 37.01 8.57
N LYS A 1027 30.87 36.62 8.66
CA LYS A 1027 32.04 37.43 8.36
C LYS A 1027 32.73 36.90 7.12
N PHE A 1028 33.03 37.77 6.16
CA PHE A 1028 33.78 37.45 4.95
C PHE A 1028 34.75 38.59 4.63
N LYS A 1029 36.04 38.28 4.54
CA LYS A 1029 37.14 39.23 4.23
C LYS A 1029 37.03 40.57 4.99
N GLY A 1030 36.74 40.49 6.29
CA GLY A 1030 36.63 41.66 7.18
C GLY A 1030 35.26 42.37 7.18
N SER A 1031 34.35 42.04 6.28
CA SER A 1031 32.97 42.54 6.27
C SER A 1031 32.03 41.62 7.08
N VAL A 1032 31.04 42.18 7.76
CA VAL A 1032 30.07 41.44 8.59
C VAL A 1032 28.64 41.67 8.08
N TYR A 1033 27.89 40.60 7.88
CA TYR A 1033 26.52 40.61 7.37
C TYR A 1033 25.57 39.92 8.36
N SER A 1034 24.40 40.52 8.63
CA SER A 1034 23.38 39.96 9.53
C SER A 1034 22.22 39.32 8.75
N THR A 1035 22.55 38.43 7.82
CA THR A 1035 21.63 37.92 6.78
C THR A 1035 21.46 36.40 6.80
N VAL A 1036 22.16 35.66 7.66
CA VAL A 1036 22.15 34.18 7.67
C VAL A 1036 20.73 33.63 7.90
N THR A 1037 20.02 34.15 8.89
CA THR A 1037 18.63 33.75 9.16
C THR A 1037 17.67 34.16 8.05
N GLN A 1038 17.93 35.29 7.38
CA GLN A 1038 17.11 35.73 6.25
C GLN A 1038 17.23 34.78 5.04
N TRP A 1039 18.43 34.24 4.80
CA TRP A 1039 18.65 33.23 3.77
C TRP A 1039 17.91 31.94 4.08
N THR A 1040 18.07 31.41 5.30
CA THR A 1040 17.39 30.18 5.72
C THR A 1040 15.86 30.30 5.71
N GLU A 1041 15.31 31.43 6.19
CA GLU A 1041 13.87 31.69 6.15
C GLU A 1041 13.33 31.79 4.72
N ALA A 1042 14.05 32.47 3.83
CA ALA A 1042 13.66 32.63 2.42
C ALA A 1042 13.61 31.27 1.70
N MET A 1043 14.62 30.42 1.91
CA MET A 1043 14.71 29.10 1.30
C MET A 1043 13.66 28.14 1.86
N ALA A 1044 13.43 28.16 3.18
CA ALA A 1044 12.45 27.32 3.84
C ALA A 1044 11.02 27.64 3.41
N LYS A 1045 10.69 28.93 3.24
CA LYS A 1045 9.38 29.38 2.76
C LYS A 1045 9.25 29.41 1.24
N SER A 1046 10.32 29.13 0.50
CA SER A 1046 10.39 29.32 -0.95
C SER A 1046 9.84 30.69 -1.37
N THR A 1047 10.42 31.77 -0.84
CA THR A 1047 10.08 33.12 -1.30
C THR A 1047 10.52 33.34 -2.75
N MET A 1048 10.15 34.48 -3.37
CA MET A 1048 10.64 34.86 -4.70
C MET A 1048 12.15 34.59 -4.83
N PRO A 1049 12.60 33.79 -5.82
CA PRO A 1049 14.02 33.42 -5.94
C PRO A 1049 14.89 34.67 -6.08
N TYR A 1050 15.98 34.73 -5.31
CA TYR A 1050 16.80 35.95 -5.18
C TYR A 1050 17.34 36.42 -6.54
N LEU A 1051 17.78 35.50 -7.38
CA LEU A 1051 18.38 35.76 -8.69
C LEU A 1051 17.38 35.56 -9.85
N HIS A 1052 16.07 35.63 -9.60
CA HIS A 1052 15.07 35.47 -10.65
C HIS A 1052 15.23 36.53 -11.76
N GLY A 1053 15.48 36.07 -12.98
CA GLY A 1053 15.75 36.92 -14.15
C GLY A 1053 17.21 37.31 -14.34
N VAL A 1054 18.14 36.72 -13.57
CA VAL A 1054 19.59 36.88 -13.76
C VAL A 1054 20.13 35.77 -14.65
N TYR A 1055 20.92 36.18 -15.65
CA TYR A 1055 21.68 35.29 -16.54
C TYR A 1055 23.17 35.51 -16.27
N MET A 1056 23.85 34.51 -15.74
CA MET A 1056 25.25 34.59 -15.34
C MET A 1056 26.16 33.95 -16.37
N ALA A 1057 27.24 34.63 -16.74
CA ALA A 1057 28.32 34.05 -17.55
C ALA A 1057 29.66 34.23 -16.82
N VAL A 1058 30.51 33.20 -16.87
CA VAL A 1058 31.87 33.24 -16.32
C VAL A 1058 32.83 33.56 -17.46
N VAL A 1059 33.52 34.69 -17.33
CA VAL A 1059 34.39 35.27 -18.36
C VAL A 1059 35.82 35.30 -17.82
N THR A 1060 36.36 34.11 -17.54
CA THR A 1060 37.74 33.88 -17.10
C THR A 1060 38.22 32.51 -17.60
N PRO A 1061 39.52 32.33 -17.93
CA PRO A 1061 40.05 31.06 -18.42
C PRO A 1061 40.02 29.95 -17.35
N GLU A 1062 40.11 30.33 -16.07
CA GLU A 1062 40.08 29.40 -14.93
C GLU A 1062 39.13 29.95 -13.86
N CYS A 1063 38.18 29.13 -13.41
CA CYS A 1063 37.24 29.43 -12.33
C CYS A 1063 37.14 28.21 -11.41
N SER A 1064 37.92 28.21 -10.32
CA SER A 1064 38.04 27.07 -9.40
C SER A 1064 36.71 26.66 -8.76
N ASN A 1065 35.80 27.62 -8.54
CA ASN A 1065 34.53 27.40 -7.86
C ASN A 1065 33.31 27.32 -8.82
N LEU A 1066 33.52 27.09 -10.12
CA LEU A 1066 32.45 27.13 -11.13
C LEU A 1066 31.26 26.21 -10.78
N ILE A 1067 31.53 24.99 -10.31
CA ILE A 1067 30.48 24.02 -9.94
C ILE A 1067 29.62 24.58 -8.80
N HIS A 1068 30.26 25.12 -7.77
CA HIS A 1068 29.56 25.64 -6.60
C HIS A 1068 28.82 26.96 -6.91
N LEU A 1069 29.42 27.85 -7.71
CA LEU A 1069 28.76 29.05 -8.22
C LEU A 1069 27.51 28.69 -9.03
N THR A 1070 27.62 27.69 -9.91
CA THR A 1070 26.48 27.20 -10.70
C THR A 1070 25.37 26.68 -9.82
N ALA A 1071 25.70 25.89 -8.79
CA ALA A 1071 24.71 25.39 -7.84
C ALA A 1071 24.02 26.54 -7.08
N VAL A 1072 24.77 27.52 -6.57
CA VAL A 1072 24.22 28.68 -5.86
C VAL A 1072 23.28 29.50 -6.76
N VAL A 1073 23.72 29.80 -7.99
CA VAL A 1073 22.94 30.61 -8.94
C VAL A 1073 21.63 29.92 -9.30
N ASN A 1074 21.69 28.64 -9.65
CA ASN A 1074 20.51 27.86 -10.02
C ASN A 1074 19.54 27.69 -8.82
N ASN A 1075 20.06 27.46 -7.61
CA ASN A 1075 19.24 27.34 -6.40
C ASN A 1075 18.47 28.62 -6.06
N HIS A 1076 18.96 29.78 -6.53
CA HIS A 1076 18.31 31.08 -6.36
C HIS A 1076 17.58 31.57 -7.61
N GLY A 1077 17.32 30.69 -8.60
CA GLY A 1077 16.50 30.98 -9.78
C GLY A 1077 17.17 31.81 -10.87
N GLY A 1078 18.49 31.96 -10.79
CA GLY A 1078 19.30 32.47 -11.90
C GLY A 1078 19.67 31.35 -12.88
N VAL A 1079 20.19 31.72 -14.05
CA VAL A 1079 20.62 30.78 -15.09
C VAL A 1079 22.10 31.00 -15.36
N VAL A 1080 22.93 29.97 -15.22
CA VAL A 1080 24.32 30.02 -15.72
C VAL A 1080 24.34 29.66 -17.20
N CYS A 1081 24.85 30.55 -18.03
CA CYS A 1081 24.90 30.39 -19.47
C CYS A 1081 26.13 29.58 -19.90
N GLU A 1082 25.90 28.51 -20.67
CA GLU A 1082 26.99 27.72 -21.28
C GLU A 1082 27.71 28.49 -22.40
N THR A 1083 26.98 29.38 -23.07
CA THR A 1083 27.49 30.29 -24.11
C THR A 1083 27.14 31.73 -23.74
N PHE A 1084 27.96 32.68 -24.15
CA PHE A 1084 27.70 34.10 -23.84
C PHE A 1084 26.40 34.53 -24.54
N PRO A 1085 25.39 35.01 -23.80
CA PRO A 1085 24.08 35.31 -24.39
C PRO A 1085 24.15 36.55 -25.29
N ASP A 1086 23.60 36.43 -26.51
CA ASP A 1086 23.48 37.55 -27.44
C ASP A 1086 22.40 38.52 -26.93
N LYS A 1087 22.80 39.77 -26.68
CA LYS A 1087 21.92 40.83 -26.15
C LYS A 1087 20.64 41.04 -26.96
N GLU A 1088 20.69 40.78 -28.26
CA GLU A 1088 19.57 40.92 -29.20
C GLU A 1088 18.41 39.94 -28.92
N GLN A 1089 18.68 38.86 -28.19
CA GLN A 1089 17.66 37.86 -27.81
C GLN A 1089 16.82 38.29 -26.60
N PHE A 1090 17.13 39.44 -26.00
CA PHE A 1090 16.53 39.91 -24.74
C PHE A 1090 15.90 41.29 -24.88
N ASN A 1091 14.87 41.54 -24.07
CA ASN A 1091 14.19 42.83 -24.13
C ASN A 1091 15.06 43.94 -23.54
N VAL A 1092 15.41 44.92 -24.37
CA VAL A 1092 16.25 46.06 -23.97
C VAL A 1092 15.58 46.85 -22.83
N GLY A 1093 16.33 47.00 -21.74
CA GLY A 1093 15.88 47.67 -20.52
C GLY A 1093 15.17 46.76 -19.51
N ALA A 1094 15.07 45.45 -19.75
CA ALA A 1094 14.59 44.50 -18.75
C ALA A 1094 15.57 44.41 -17.56
N ARG A 1095 15.03 44.12 -16.37
CA ARG A 1095 15.77 44.06 -15.11
C ARG A 1095 15.36 42.84 -14.30
N PRO A 1096 16.27 42.19 -13.56
CA PRO A 1096 15.91 41.12 -12.62
C PRO A 1096 14.95 41.63 -11.54
N TYR A 1097 14.03 40.78 -11.11
CA TYR A 1097 12.89 41.22 -10.29
C TYR A 1097 13.31 41.80 -8.92
N LEU A 1098 14.24 41.14 -8.21
CA LEU A 1098 14.75 41.61 -6.91
C LEU A 1098 15.99 42.51 -7.03
N HIS A 1099 16.43 42.81 -8.25
CA HIS A 1099 17.61 43.63 -8.55
C HIS A 1099 17.31 44.64 -9.67
N SER A 1100 16.24 45.41 -9.53
CA SER A 1100 15.78 46.33 -10.57
C SER A 1100 16.77 47.44 -10.93
N ASN A 1101 17.75 47.68 -10.06
CA ASN A 1101 18.86 48.62 -10.27
C ASN A 1101 20.05 48.05 -11.06
N LEU A 1102 20.05 46.75 -11.38
CA LEU A 1102 21.15 46.05 -12.05
C LEU A 1102 20.75 45.51 -13.42
N GLY A 1103 21.72 45.36 -14.32
CA GLY A 1103 21.52 44.69 -15.61
C GLY A 1103 21.38 43.17 -15.44
N PRO A 1104 20.54 42.49 -16.24
CA PRO A 1104 20.25 41.06 -16.07
C PRO A 1104 21.42 40.13 -16.35
N PHE A 1105 22.45 40.57 -17.08
CA PHE A 1105 23.62 39.74 -17.38
C PHE A 1105 24.72 39.94 -16.34
N PHE A 1106 24.91 38.95 -15.48
CA PHE A 1106 25.96 38.99 -14.45
C PHE A 1106 27.23 38.32 -15.00
N LEU A 1107 28.29 39.11 -15.20
CA LEU A 1107 29.56 38.64 -15.73
C LEU A 1107 30.56 38.46 -14.58
N ILE A 1108 30.95 37.21 -14.31
CA ILE A 1108 31.97 36.88 -13.31
C ILE A 1108 33.34 36.87 -13.97
N HIS A 1109 34.28 37.68 -13.48
CA HIS A 1109 35.63 37.83 -14.07
C HIS A 1109 36.76 37.79 -13.02
N ASP A 1110 37.99 37.55 -13.48
CA ASP A 1110 39.19 37.55 -12.63
C ASP A 1110 39.90 38.92 -12.55
N GLY A 1111 39.36 39.92 -13.26
CA GLY A 1111 39.90 41.29 -13.31
C GLY A 1111 41.07 41.48 -14.27
N LYS A 1112 41.48 40.42 -14.98
CA LYS A 1112 42.59 40.46 -15.96
C LYS A 1112 42.11 40.64 -17.40
N ILE A 1113 40.83 40.39 -17.67
CA ILE A 1113 40.21 40.54 -18.98
C ILE A 1113 39.62 41.94 -19.14
N ASP A 1114 39.86 42.58 -20.28
CA ASP A 1114 39.25 43.85 -20.63
C ASP A 1114 37.76 43.66 -20.95
N LEU A 1115 36.90 44.33 -20.16
CA LEU A 1115 35.45 44.29 -20.27
C LEU A 1115 34.85 45.70 -20.41
N GLU A 1116 35.62 46.70 -20.88
CA GLU A 1116 35.14 48.08 -21.03
C GLU A 1116 33.91 48.18 -21.93
N VAL A 1117 33.82 47.37 -22.98
CA VAL A 1117 32.67 47.34 -23.90
C VAL A 1117 31.37 47.00 -23.17
N TYR A 1118 31.40 46.07 -22.21
CA TYR A 1118 30.23 45.68 -21.41
C TYR A 1118 29.95 46.68 -20.29
N ARG A 1119 31.00 47.25 -19.69
CA ARG A 1119 30.88 48.28 -18.65
C ARG A 1119 30.23 49.56 -19.17
N ASN A 1120 30.53 49.92 -20.41
CA ASN A 1120 30.03 51.12 -21.09
C ASN A 1120 28.79 50.85 -21.96
N ASP A 1121 28.15 49.68 -21.81
CA ASP A 1121 26.95 49.32 -22.56
C ASP A 1121 25.86 50.41 -22.42
N PRO A 1122 25.39 51.03 -23.52
CA PRO A 1122 24.45 52.15 -23.44
C PRO A 1122 23.10 51.75 -22.83
N ASP A 1123 22.71 50.49 -22.97
CA ASP A 1123 21.46 49.96 -22.42
C ASP A 1123 21.59 49.47 -20.96
N LYS A 1124 22.82 49.45 -20.44
CA LYS A 1124 23.18 49.00 -19.08
C LYS A 1124 22.64 47.59 -18.79
N MET A 1125 22.81 46.66 -19.72
CA MET A 1125 22.31 45.28 -19.59
C MET A 1125 23.26 44.37 -18.81
N TYR A 1126 24.52 44.76 -18.63
CA TYR A 1126 25.55 43.98 -17.97
C TYR A 1126 25.88 44.50 -16.57
N THR A 1127 26.09 43.57 -15.64
CA THR A 1127 26.58 43.80 -14.28
C THR A 1127 27.84 42.96 -14.09
N LEU A 1128 28.94 43.59 -13.72
CA LEU A 1128 30.25 42.92 -13.63
C LEU A 1128 30.60 42.68 -12.16
N PHE A 1129 31.07 41.47 -11.85
CA PHE A 1129 31.56 41.10 -10.53
C PHE A 1129 32.87 40.31 -10.65
N THR A 1130 33.82 40.61 -9.77
CA THR A 1130 34.79 39.59 -9.34
C THR A 1130 34.10 38.53 -8.48
N GLU A 1131 34.72 37.36 -8.30
CA GLU A 1131 34.16 36.31 -7.44
C GLU A 1131 33.89 36.82 -6.01
N ASP A 1132 34.82 37.58 -5.42
CA ASP A 1132 34.66 38.18 -4.10
C ASP A 1132 33.49 39.17 -4.04
N GLU A 1133 33.35 40.03 -5.05
CA GLU A 1133 32.26 41.01 -5.11
C GLU A 1133 30.90 40.32 -5.25
N PHE A 1134 30.84 39.20 -5.99
CA PHE A 1134 29.62 38.40 -6.09
C PHE A 1134 29.28 37.74 -4.75
N ILE A 1135 30.27 37.24 -4.00
CA ILE A 1135 30.05 36.70 -2.65
C ILE A 1135 29.55 37.80 -1.71
N HIS A 1136 30.16 38.99 -1.73
CA HIS A 1136 29.69 40.14 -0.95
C HIS A 1136 28.25 40.53 -1.33
N PHE A 1137 27.91 40.50 -2.63
CA PHE A 1137 26.56 40.77 -3.11
C PHE A 1137 25.53 39.75 -2.58
N MET A 1138 25.86 38.46 -2.63
CA MET A 1138 25.01 37.40 -2.07
C MET A 1138 24.91 37.52 -0.54
N LEU A 1139 26.01 37.68 0.18
CA LEU A 1139 25.96 37.82 1.64
C LEU A 1139 25.20 39.08 2.10
N ALA A 1140 25.24 40.16 1.32
CA ALA A 1140 24.51 41.39 1.64
C ALA A 1140 22.98 41.25 1.48
N ARG A 1141 22.50 40.36 0.60
CA ARG A 1141 21.09 40.09 0.34
C ARG A 1141 20.24 41.37 0.09
N VAL A 1142 20.79 42.32 -0.66
CA VAL A 1142 20.11 43.60 -0.97
C VAL A 1142 19.01 43.38 -2.00
N ILE A 1143 17.79 43.80 -1.67
CA ILE A 1143 16.61 43.68 -2.53
C ILE A 1143 16.17 45.05 -3.02
N THR A 1144 16.06 45.21 -4.33
CA THR A 1144 15.51 46.41 -4.99
C THR A 1144 14.48 45.96 -6.02
N VAL A 1145 13.22 46.34 -5.84
CA VAL A 1145 12.10 45.93 -6.70
C VAL A 1145 11.57 47.15 -7.45
N ASP A 1146 11.28 46.99 -8.74
CA ASP A 1146 10.50 47.97 -9.49
C ASP A 1146 9.02 47.62 -9.39
N THR A 1147 8.22 48.51 -8.80
CA THR A 1147 6.78 48.32 -8.59
C THR A 1147 5.94 48.95 -9.71
N SER A 1148 6.56 49.34 -10.82
CA SER A 1148 5.85 49.89 -11.98
C SER A 1148 4.95 48.82 -12.64
N PRO A 1149 3.80 49.21 -13.24
CA PRO A 1149 2.89 48.27 -13.89
C PRO A 1149 3.45 47.67 -15.20
N ASP A 1150 4.36 48.38 -15.85
CA ASP A 1150 4.87 48.08 -17.20
C ASP A 1150 6.27 47.45 -17.15
N LEU A 1151 6.42 46.35 -16.40
CA LEU A 1151 7.68 45.61 -16.36
C LEU A 1151 7.95 44.91 -17.69
N LYS A 1152 9.13 45.17 -18.27
CA LYS A 1152 9.65 44.37 -19.39
C LYS A 1152 10.22 43.06 -18.85
N GLN A 1153 9.68 41.94 -19.31
CA GLN A 1153 10.24 40.62 -19.00
C GLN A 1153 11.62 40.45 -19.68
N VAL A 1154 12.53 39.74 -19.02
CA VAL A 1154 13.91 39.57 -19.48
C VAL A 1154 13.99 38.80 -20.80
N SER A 1155 13.21 37.73 -20.97
CA SER A 1155 13.12 36.95 -22.21
C SER A 1155 11.66 36.76 -22.66
N ASN A 1156 11.46 36.47 -23.96
CA ASN A 1156 10.14 36.24 -24.57
C ASN A 1156 9.64 34.79 -24.45
N GLU A 1157 10.47 33.85 -23.97
CA GLU A 1157 10.21 32.40 -24.05
C GLU A 1157 9.93 31.70 -22.70
N MET A 1158 9.85 32.43 -21.58
CA MET A 1158 9.50 31.81 -20.30
C MET A 1158 7.97 31.75 -20.08
N GLU A 1159 7.24 31.01 -20.91
CA GLU A 1159 5.87 30.59 -20.61
C GLU A 1159 5.76 29.05 -20.43
N ASP A 1160 5.58 28.69 -19.14
CA ASP A 1160 5.19 27.41 -18.51
C ASP A 1160 6.23 26.28 -18.28
#